data_AF-A0A0D8I690-F1
#
_entry.id   AF-A0A0D8I690-F1
#
_cell.length_a   1.000
_cell.length_b   1.000
_cell.length_c   1.000
_cell.angle_alpha   90.00
_cell.angle_beta   90.00
_cell.angle_gamma   90.00
#
_symmetry.space_group_name_H-M   'P 1'
#
loop_
_entity.id
_entity.type
_entity.pdbx_description
1 polymer ?
#
loop_
_entity_poly.entity_id
_entity_poly.type
_entity_poly.pdbx_seq_one_letter_code
_entity_poly.pdbx_strand_id
1 'polypeptide(L)'
;MSKEMLVYQKKLKKNINLLIEKNRLEDAKELLAQYEKIIKEDVDTYSMKSIIAIMEGYIDEALITINRGLVISPNHLDLLYNKAYILEQKKEYKESYKLYKEVLEHTDEQSLKEEIAKKLEVINSIDNSVSLNGRLSLLIFHNKASKKLQDYLEKWYFEFGYTTIETLNINFNNENKRTIILYNLHPKPLSIEEKNEYRQYDDKNYFLIDSLREQLKLDFGITDIQDYFYHTKNEKESITIVENSSKNLMKRLFNQCREIENQYYESFYEVVKTFESFKHRARVEVIKYKNGLAVKKTYKPGNERFLKREIVAHEVLSKKCEIIPPIIEKGNNYIIIPYYENIIEGDSGKSNILRLNIVEISKFIKFIYDEGYVHADFHPGNFVYSQEEGLKAIDFEFLQKYSKKPKSFKQSYDIIGVPKNFTGDRPNYIGKGLIEYYNNLWLKYTGHSLTEIALLSTNETINKSREVDSVTKKVLEIINYTKTSGTVYNAQNFESAYHSLEIKGQYFRGQREPLERLKNVRYNFNGKVVLDIGCNMGGMLHALASKIKLGVGIDYNYKLINAANSIKSINNSANLQFYTFNLEEENLDLINHFIFSDKVDICFLLAVCVWIKNWKEVITKASKLAPNLLFESNGTAQQQDEQLNYLKDNYKIITLVNECSFDDPRDKSRKLFLCEKSFNCSTKKTLDASKLGLKNTVPQKKGRPA
;
A
#
# COMPACT_ATOMS: atom_id res chain seq x y z
N MET A 1 -32.61 22.91 -8.67
CA MET A 1 -33.46 23.72 -7.76
C MET A 1 -33.79 25.03 -8.46
N SER A 2 -35.06 25.47 -8.48
CA SER A 2 -35.46 26.70 -9.18
C SER A 2 -34.95 27.95 -8.43
N LYS A 3 -34.78 29.07 -9.15
CA LYS A 3 -34.33 30.36 -8.56
C LYS A 3 -35.27 30.82 -7.43
N GLU A 4 -36.56 30.59 -7.56
CA GLU A 4 -37.57 30.87 -6.53
C GLU A 4 -37.41 30.00 -5.30
N MET A 5 -37.17 28.69 -5.47
CA MET A 5 -36.95 27.77 -4.36
C MET A 5 -35.71 28.15 -3.53
N LEU A 6 -34.65 28.65 -4.20
CA LEU A 6 -33.45 29.17 -3.53
C LEU A 6 -33.75 30.41 -2.66
N VAL A 7 -34.66 31.29 -3.11
CA VAL A 7 -35.08 32.48 -2.36
C VAL A 7 -35.91 32.08 -1.13
N TYR A 8 -36.83 31.13 -1.29
CA TYR A 8 -37.61 30.59 -0.16
C TYR A 8 -36.71 29.90 0.86
N GLN A 9 -35.73 29.12 0.40
CA GLN A 9 -34.74 28.46 1.24
C GLN A 9 -34.00 29.48 2.12
N LYS A 10 -33.46 30.56 1.52
CA LYS A 10 -32.78 31.63 2.25
C LYS A 10 -33.69 32.30 3.29
N LYS A 11 -34.96 32.54 2.95
CA LYS A 11 -35.93 33.18 3.85
C LYS A 11 -36.25 32.29 5.05
N LEU A 12 -36.46 30.99 4.84
CA LEU A 12 -36.72 30.04 5.93
C LEU A 12 -35.52 29.93 6.87
N LYS A 13 -34.30 29.79 6.33
CA LYS A 13 -33.06 29.78 7.14
C LYS A 13 -32.91 31.05 7.99
N LYS A 14 -33.18 32.22 7.41
CA LYS A 14 -33.16 33.50 8.15
C LYS A 14 -34.19 33.53 9.29
N ASN A 15 -35.39 33.00 9.07
CA ASN A 15 -36.41 32.93 10.11
C ASN A 15 -36.02 31.98 11.24
N ILE A 16 -35.43 30.82 10.91
CA ILE A 16 -34.92 29.87 11.91
C ILE A 16 -33.84 30.54 12.76
N ASN A 17 -32.84 31.19 12.14
CA ASN A 17 -31.80 31.92 12.87
C ASN A 17 -32.38 33.01 13.78
N LEU A 18 -33.38 33.77 13.32
CA LEU A 18 -34.05 34.78 14.14
C LEU A 18 -34.76 34.18 15.36
N LEU A 19 -35.33 32.98 15.24
CA LEU A 19 -35.94 32.27 16.37
C LEU A 19 -34.87 31.82 17.38
N ILE A 20 -33.73 31.32 16.89
CA ILE A 20 -32.57 30.95 17.71
C ILE A 20 -32.05 32.18 18.47
N GLU A 21 -31.79 33.30 17.78
CA GLU A 21 -31.34 34.57 18.37
C GLU A 21 -32.28 35.10 19.46
N LYS A 22 -33.60 34.87 19.30
CA LYS A 22 -34.63 35.24 20.28
C LYS A 22 -34.83 34.21 21.40
N ASN A 23 -33.98 33.18 21.47
CA ASN A 23 -34.09 32.06 22.40
C ASN A 23 -35.44 31.31 22.34
N ARG A 24 -36.11 31.34 21.17
CA ARG A 24 -37.34 30.59 20.90
C ARG A 24 -37.00 29.22 20.30
N LEU A 25 -36.32 28.40 21.09
CA LEU A 25 -35.66 27.18 20.59
C LEU A 25 -36.63 26.10 20.10
N GLU A 26 -37.76 25.91 20.77
CA GLU A 26 -38.78 24.94 20.35
C GLU A 26 -39.42 25.33 19.00
N ASP A 27 -39.73 26.61 18.80
CA ASP A 27 -40.23 27.10 17.51
C ASP A 27 -39.16 26.95 16.41
N ALA A 28 -37.89 27.19 16.74
CA ALA A 28 -36.77 27.01 15.82
C ALA A 28 -36.63 25.53 15.41
N LYS A 29 -36.70 24.60 16.37
CA LYS A 29 -36.67 23.15 16.12
C LYS A 29 -37.83 22.71 15.25
N GLU A 30 -39.05 23.18 15.53
CA GLU A 30 -40.23 22.84 14.74
C GLU A 30 -40.08 23.32 13.29
N LEU A 31 -39.70 24.59 13.10
CA LEU A 31 -39.52 25.17 11.77
C LEU A 31 -38.36 24.49 11.01
N LEU A 32 -37.29 24.12 11.71
CA LEU A 32 -36.17 23.39 11.14
C LEU A 32 -36.57 21.96 10.72
N ALA A 33 -37.39 21.26 11.51
CA ALA A 33 -37.92 19.95 11.16
C ALA A 33 -38.84 20.01 9.94
N GLN A 34 -39.64 21.09 9.79
CA GLN A 34 -40.43 21.33 8.59
C GLN A 34 -39.53 21.61 7.37
N TYR A 35 -38.47 22.41 7.56
CA TYR A 35 -37.50 22.72 6.52
C TYR A 35 -36.80 21.46 5.98
N GLU A 36 -36.34 20.57 6.85
CA GLU A 36 -35.63 19.33 6.47
C GLU A 36 -36.51 18.31 5.73
N LYS A 37 -37.85 18.37 5.92
CA LYS A 37 -38.79 17.56 5.12
C LYS A 37 -38.82 18.01 3.65
N ILE A 38 -38.56 19.28 3.39
CA ILE A 38 -38.61 19.89 2.06
C ILE A 38 -37.22 19.83 1.40
N ILE A 39 -36.19 20.23 2.13
CA ILE A 39 -34.80 20.28 1.67
C ILE A 39 -34.00 19.20 2.40
N LYS A 40 -33.62 18.16 1.66
CA LYS A 40 -32.76 17.10 2.20
C LYS A 40 -31.29 17.53 2.09
N GLU A 41 -30.48 17.15 3.07
CA GLU A 41 -29.01 17.24 3.05
C GLU A 41 -28.44 18.67 2.94
N ASP A 42 -29.15 19.69 3.43
CA ASP A 42 -28.58 21.04 3.57
C ASP A 42 -27.66 21.10 4.81
N VAL A 43 -26.38 21.36 4.58
CA VAL A 43 -25.35 21.40 5.62
C VAL A 43 -25.60 22.51 6.67
N ASP A 44 -26.26 23.60 6.29
CA ASP A 44 -26.57 24.71 7.20
C ASP A 44 -27.48 24.25 8.36
N THR A 45 -28.28 23.19 8.17
CA THR A 45 -29.17 22.69 9.25
C THR A 45 -28.38 22.07 10.39
N TYR A 46 -27.20 21.49 10.12
CA TYR A 46 -26.30 20.99 11.15
C TYR A 46 -25.75 22.15 12.00
N SER A 47 -25.47 23.30 11.37
CA SER A 47 -25.03 24.50 12.08
C SER A 47 -26.14 24.99 13.03
N MET A 48 -27.36 25.16 12.53
CA MET A 48 -28.51 25.58 13.34
C MET A 48 -28.80 24.62 14.50
N LYS A 49 -28.83 23.31 14.24
CA LYS A 49 -28.99 22.27 15.27
C LYS A 49 -27.91 22.34 16.33
N SER A 50 -26.66 22.57 15.92
CA SER A 50 -25.55 22.67 16.86
C SER A 50 -25.68 23.88 17.78
N ILE A 51 -26.12 25.03 17.27
CA ILE A 51 -26.34 26.23 18.08
C ILE A 51 -27.49 26.01 19.07
N ILE A 52 -28.61 25.42 18.62
CA ILE A 52 -29.72 25.05 19.51
C ILE A 52 -29.22 24.15 20.64
N ALA A 53 -28.49 23.07 20.31
CA ALA A 53 -27.93 22.16 21.31
C ALA A 53 -26.95 22.85 22.26
N ILE A 54 -26.12 23.79 21.79
CA ILE A 54 -25.23 24.61 22.64
C ILE A 54 -26.06 25.45 23.63
N MET A 55 -27.10 26.14 23.15
CA MET A 55 -27.95 26.99 23.98
C MET A 55 -28.74 26.21 25.02
N GLU A 56 -29.05 24.94 24.75
CA GLU A 56 -29.69 24.02 25.68
C GLU A 56 -28.71 23.32 26.63
N GLY A 57 -27.40 23.53 26.48
CA GLY A 57 -26.35 22.92 27.30
C GLY A 57 -25.96 21.49 26.88
N TYR A 58 -26.47 20.98 25.76
CA TYR A 58 -26.14 19.67 25.19
C TYR A 58 -24.85 19.74 24.35
N ILE A 59 -23.73 20.08 25.00
CA ILE A 59 -22.44 20.34 24.33
C ILE A 59 -21.90 19.14 23.53
N ASP A 60 -22.00 17.93 24.08
CA ASP A 60 -21.51 16.73 23.38
C ASP A 60 -22.38 16.38 22.16
N GLU A 61 -23.69 16.58 22.24
CA GLU A 61 -24.61 16.41 21.11
C GLU A 61 -24.35 17.44 20.00
N ALA A 62 -24.08 18.70 20.38
CA ALA A 62 -23.69 19.73 19.45
C ALA A 62 -22.42 19.35 18.69
N LEU A 63 -21.39 18.84 19.39
CA LEU A 63 -20.14 18.41 18.76
C LEU A 63 -20.33 17.23 17.80
N ILE A 64 -21.17 16.25 18.17
CA ILE A 64 -21.54 15.12 17.27
C ILE A 64 -22.23 15.66 16.02
N THR A 65 -23.17 16.59 16.18
CA THR A 65 -23.93 17.19 15.08
C THR A 65 -23.02 17.96 14.13
N ILE A 66 -22.11 18.78 14.67
CA ILE A 66 -21.10 19.51 13.90
C ILE A 66 -20.22 18.55 13.11
N ASN A 67 -19.68 17.51 13.76
CA ASN A 67 -18.81 16.56 13.09
C ASN A 67 -19.52 15.82 11.94
N ARG A 68 -20.83 15.53 12.08
CA ARG A 68 -21.63 15.00 10.97
C ARG A 68 -21.75 15.99 9.81
N GLY A 69 -21.96 17.27 10.09
CA GLY A 69 -21.98 18.31 9.05
C GLY A 69 -20.63 18.49 8.34
N LEU A 70 -19.52 18.44 9.08
CA LEU A 70 -18.16 18.56 8.53
C LEU A 70 -17.74 17.35 7.69
N VAL A 71 -18.36 16.18 7.87
CA VAL A 71 -18.18 15.04 6.93
C VAL A 71 -18.76 15.38 5.56
N ILE A 72 -19.84 16.16 5.50
CA ILE A 72 -20.50 16.56 4.25
C ILE A 72 -19.79 17.76 3.62
N SER A 73 -19.48 18.79 4.42
CA SER A 73 -18.77 19.98 3.98
C SER A 73 -17.62 20.30 4.95
N PRO A 74 -16.40 19.80 4.68
CA PRO A 74 -15.25 19.96 5.58
C PRO A 74 -14.85 21.42 5.85
N ASN A 75 -15.08 22.31 4.89
CA ASN A 75 -14.66 23.72 4.96
C ASN A 75 -15.83 24.66 5.31
N HIS A 76 -16.91 24.14 5.90
CA HIS A 76 -18.07 24.95 6.25
C HIS A 76 -17.75 25.89 7.42
N LEU A 77 -17.63 27.19 7.14
CA LEU A 77 -17.14 28.18 8.10
C LEU A 77 -17.94 28.22 9.41
N ASP A 78 -19.29 28.21 9.35
CA ASP A 78 -20.10 28.25 10.58
C ASP A 78 -19.92 27.01 11.46
N LEU A 79 -19.77 25.82 10.86
CA LEU A 79 -19.55 24.59 11.61
C LEU A 79 -18.16 24.59 12.24
N LEU A 80 -17.14 25.08 11.53
CA LEU A 80 -15.79 25.24 12.05
C LEU A 80 -15.77 26.26 13.21
N TYR A 81 -16.45 27.39 13.06
CA TYR A 81 -16.58 28.40 14.12
C TYR A 81 -17.30 27.84 15.35
N ASN A 82 -18.46 27.18 15.17
CA ASN A 82 -19.21 26.59 16.28
C ASN A 82 -18.39 25.50 16.99
N LYS A 83 -17.60 24.73 16.24
CA LYS A 83 -16.67 23.75 16.80
C LYS A 83 -15.59 24.43 17.63
N ALA A 84 -14.98 25.49 17.11
CA ALA A 84 -13.97 26.27 17.80
C ALA A 84 -14.51 26.82 19.13
N TYR A 85 -15.74 27.32 19.13
CA TYR A 85 -16.44 27.80 20.32
C TYR A 85 -16.66 26.69 21.36
N ILE A 86 -17.15 25.51 20.95
CA ILE A 86 -17.30 24.38 21.87
C ILE A 86 -15.95 23.99 22.49
N LEU A 87 -14.88 23.92 21.69
CA LEU A 87 -13.55 23.58 22.18
C LEU A 87 -12.99 24.65 23.13
N GLU A 88 -13.28 25.93 22.89
CA GLU A 88 -12.97 27.04 23.79
C GLU A 88 -13.63 26.81 25.17
N GLN A 89 -14.93 26.49 25.20
CA GLN A 89 -15.67 26.21 26.44
C GLN A 89 -15.13 24.98 27.17
N LYS A 90 -14.66 23.96 26.43
CA LYS A 90 -14.00 22.77 26.99
C LYS A 90 -12.55 23.02 27.40
N LYS A 91 -12.02 24.24 27.23
CA LYS A 91 -10.61 24.62 27.48
C LYS A 91 -9.61 23.84 26.63
N GLU A 92 -10.05 23.30 25.49
CA GLU A 92 -9.19 22.75 24.44
C GLU A 92 -8.67 23.89 23.55
N TYR A 93 -7.96 24.84 24.19
CA TYR A 93 -7.59 26.14 23.62
C TYR A 93 -6.79 26.05 22.32
N LYS A 94 -5.86 25.10 22.22
CA LYS A 94 -5.00 24.93 21.04
C LYS A 94 -5.79 24.52 19.79
N GLU A 95 -6.71 23.56 19.93
CA GLU A 95 -7.57 23.12 18.83
C GLU A 95 -8.62 24.19 18.47
N SER A 96 -9.15 24.90 19.48
CA SER A 96 -10.03 26.06 19.28
C SER A 96 -9.34 27.17 18.49
N TYR A 97 -8.12 27.55 18.90
CA TYR A 97 -7.32 28.58 18.24
C TYR A 97 -7.06 28.25 16.77
N LYS A 98 -6.72 26.99 16.47
CA LYS A 98 -6.50 26.51 15.10
C LYS A 98 -7.74 26.67 14.21
N LEU A 99 -8.91 26.23 14.69
CA LEU A 99 -10.15 26.34 13.94
C LEU A 99 -10.58 27.80 13.75
N TYR A 100 -10.42 28.63 14.78
CA TYR A 100 -10.68 30.06 14.65
C TYR A 100 -9.79 30.73 13.59
N LYS A 101 -8.50 30.40 13.58
CA LYS A 101 -7.57 30.89 12.56
C LYS A 101 -7.96 30.42 11.16
N GLU A 102 -8.37 29.16 11.01
CA GLU A 102 -8.86 28.61 9.74
C GLU A 102 -10.09 29.37 9.22
N VAL A 103 -11.07 29.68 10.10
CA VAL A 103 -12.24 30.49 9.74
C VAL A 103 -11.82 31.91 9.36
N LEU A 104 -10.89 32.53 10.11
CA LEU A 104 -10.39 33.87 9.85
C LEU A 104 -9.75 34.01 8.46
N GLU A 105 -9.01 32.98 8.03
CA GLU A 105 -8.32 32.94 6.73
C GLU A 105 -9.28 32.84 5.53
N HIS A 106 -10.49 32.30 5.74
CA HIS A 106 -11.42 31.96 4.65
C HIS A 106 -12.73 32.77 4.66
N THR A 107 -13.01 33.55 5.71
CA THR A 107 -14.18 34.43 5.75
C THR A 107 -13.91 35.76 5.03
N ASP A 108 -14.94 36.31 4.39
CA ASP A 108 -14.95 37.67 3.84
C ASP A 108 -15.66 38.67 4.77
N GLU A 109 -16.32 38.18 5.82
CA GLU A 109 -17.13 39.02 6.72
C GLU A 109 -16.25 39.77 7.74
N GLN A 110 -16.17 41.09 7.61
CA GLN A 110 -15.31 41.93 8.46
C GLN A 110 -15.67 41.88 9.96
N SER A 111 -16.96 41.86 10.30
CA SER A 111 -17.42 41.72 11.69
C SER A 111 -16.94 40.42 12.33
N LEU A 112 -17.05 39.30 11.60
CA LEU A 112 -16.58 38.00 12.06
C LEU A 112 -15.05 37.97 12.21
N LYS A 113 -14.30 38.62 11.31
CA LYS A 113 -12.84 38.75 11.44
C LYS A 113 -12.44 39.44 12.73
N GLU A 114 -13.09 40.56 13.06
CA GLU A 114 -12.81 41.32 14.28
C GLU A 114 -13.18 40.54 15.55
N GLU A 115 -14.28 39.79 15.52
CA GLU A 115 -14.68 38.93 16.62
C GLU A 115 -13.67 37.81 16.86
N ILE A 116 -13.29 37.09 15.80
CA ILE A 116 -12.31 36.01 15.87
C ILE A 116 -10.95 36.54 16.33
N ALA A 117 -10.52 37.70 15.85
CA ALA A 117 -9.26 38.31 16.27
C ALA A 117 -9.20 38.54 17.79
N LYS A 118 -10.29 39.06 18.39
CA LYS A 118 -10.41 39.22 19.85
C LYS A 118 -10.36 37.88 20.58
N LYS A 119 -11.06 36.86 20.07
CA LYS A 119 -11.03 35.50 20.64
C LYS A 119 -9.63 34.89 20.61
N LEU A 120 -8.92 35.03 19.50
CA LEU A 120 -7.54 34.56 19.37
C LEU A 120 -6.61 35.28 20.35
N GLU A 121 -6.75 36.60 20.54
CA GLU A 121 -5.98 37.38 21.52
C GLU A 121 -6.22 36.89 22.96
N VAL A 122 -7.49 36.69 23.34
CA VAL A 122 -7.87 36.16 24.66
C VAL A 122 -7.29 34.77 24.87
N ILE A 123 -7.49 33.84 23.92
CA ILE A 123 -7.00 32.47 24.02
C ILE A 123 -5.46 32.45 24.14
N ASN A 124 -4.76 33.25 23.33
CA ASN A 124 -3.29 33.34 23.38
C ASN A 124 -2.78 33.97 24.69
N SER A 125 -3.54 34.88 25.31
CA SER A 125 -3.18 35.44 26.62
C SER A 125 -3.31 34.42 27.76
N ILE A 126 -4.22 33.45 27.62
CA ILE A 126 -4.44 32.36 28.60
C ILE A 126 -3.39 31.27 28.42
N ASP A 127 -3.11 30.90 27.18
CA ASP A 127 -2.18 29.83 26.83
C ASP A 127 -1.31 30.28 25.65
N ASN A 128 -0.08 30.69 25.93
CA ASN A 128 0.86 31.17 24.90
C ASN A 128 1.28 30.07 23.90
N SER A 129 1.02 28.78 24.20
CA SER A 129 1.40 27.65 23.35
C SER A 129 0.44 27.44 22.18
N VAL A 130 -0.73 28.07 22.18
CA VAL A 130 -1.79 27.91 21.17
C VAL A 130 -1.38 28.43 19.78
N SER A 131 -0.47 29.41 19.75
CA SER A 131 0.07 29.99 18.52
C SER A 131 1.05 29.07 17.79
N LEU A 132 1.53 28.02 18.48
CA LEU A 132 2.43 27.02 17.94
C LEU A 132 1.64 25.85 17.33
N ASN A 133 2.09 25.32 16.20
CA ASN A 133 1.47 24.18 15.53
C ASN A 133 1.84 22.83 16.19
N GLY A 134 3.07 22.71 16.68
CA GLY A 134 3.61 21.51 17.33
C GLY A 134 3.33 21.47 18.84
N ARG A 135 3.63 20.32 19.46
CA ARG A 135 3.42 20.08 20.90
C ARG A 135 4.74 19.83 21.65
N LEU A 136 4.90 20.48 22.80
CA LEU A 136 6.02 20.24 23.72
C LEU A 136 5.83 18.92 24.48
N SER A 137 6.90 18.14 24.59
CA SER A 137 6.97 16.93 25.40
C SER A 137 8.29 16.86 26.19
N LEU A 138 8.30 16.16 27.32
CA LEU A 138 9.48 15.96 28.14
C LEU A 138 9.80 14.47 28.26
N LEU A 139 11.07 14.13 28.05
CA LEU A 139 11.63 12.84 28.41
C LEU A 139 12.57 13.01 29.61
N ILE A 140 12.10 12.62 30.79
CA ILE A 140 12.75 12.82 32.08
C ILE A 140 13.44 11.53 32.50
N PHE A 141 14.75 11.54 32.75
CA PHE A 141 15.49 10.34 33.15
C PHE A 141 15.54 10.17 34.67
N HIS A 142 15.35 8.94 35.13
CA HIS A 142 15.58 8.51 36.50
C HIS A 142 16.99 7.91 36.67
N ASN A 143 17.41 7.73 37.93
CA ASN A 143 18.79 7.37 38.27
C ASN A 143 19.23 6.02 37.69
N LYS A 144 18.31 5.10 37.42
CA LYS A 144 18.60 3.78 36.82
C LYS A 144 18.89 3.84 35.31
N ALA A 145 18.57 4.94 34.63
CA ALA A 145 18.85 5.05 33.20
C ALA A 145 20.34 5.24 32.94
N SER A 146 21.03 4.18 32.52
CA SER A 146 22.43 4.26 32.08
C SER A 146 22.59 5.21 30.89
N LYS A 147 23.79 5.79 30.69
CA LYS A 147 24.09 6.65 29.54
C LYS A 147 23.74 5.99 28.20
N LYS A 148 24.06 4.69 28.05
CA LYS A 148 23.70 3.89 26.87
C LYS A 148 22.18 3.85 26.62
N LEU A 149 21.38 3.69 27.67
CA LEU A 149 19.92 3.72 27.56
C LEU A 149 19.41 5.12 27.22
N GLN A 150 19.97 6.16 27.84
CA GLN A 150 19.59 7.55 27.56
C GLN A 150 19.84 7.91 26.08
N ASP A 151 21.01 7.55 25.54
CA ASP A 151 21.35 7.78 24.13
C ASP A 151 20.46 6.96 23.18
N TYR A 152 20.09 5.74 23.58
CA TYR A 152 19.13 4.91 22.84
C TYR A 152 17.74 5.57 22.78
N LEU A 153 17.26 6.08 23.92
CA LEU A 153 15.95 6.73 24.01
C LEU A 153 15.93 8.04 23.22
N GLU A 154 16.96 8.87 23.33
CA GLU A 154 17.09 10.09 22.51
C GLU A 154 17.01 9.78 21.01
N LYS A 155 17.74 8.74 20.56
CA LYS A 155 17.68 8.28 19.17
C LYS A 155 16.29 7.78 18.79
N TRP A 156 15.63 7.01 19.66
CA TRP A 156 14.29 6.48 19.42
C TRP A 156 13.29 7.61 19.16
N TYR A 157 13.21 8.60 20.06
CA TYR A 157 12.28 9.72 19.89
C TYR A 157 12.59 10.55 18.63
N PHE A 158 13.87 10.76 18.32
CA PHE A 158 14.29 11.41 17.08
C PHE A 158 13.81 10.64 15.83
N GLU A 159 14.00 9.31 15.79
CA GLU A 159 13.58 8.47 14.66
C GLU A 159 12.05 8.47 14.44
N PHE A 160 11.28 8.63 15.51
CA PHE A 160 9.82 8.79 15.45
C PHE A 160 9.36 10.24 15.24
N GLY A 161 10.30 11.16 14.97
CA GLY A 161 10.02 12.48 14.45
C GLY A 161 9.85 13.59 15.48
N TYR A 162 10.24 13.36 16.73
CA TYR A 162 10.42 14.43 17.69
C TYR A 162 11.68 15.23 17.36
N THR A 163 11.60 16.54 17.50
CA THR A 163 12.74 17.45 17.40
C THR A 163 13.23 17.74 18.81
N THR A 164 14.50 17.49 19.09
CA THR A 164 15.11 17.85 20.38
C THR A 164 15.38 19.36 20.38
N ILE A 165 14.78 20.09 21.34
CA ILE A 165 15.08 21.52 21.53
C ILE A 165 16.42 21.65 22.25
N GLU A 166 16.53 21.02 23.42
CA GLU A 166 17.73 21.00 24.25
C GLU A 166 17.63 19.90 25.31
N THR A 167 18.75 19.62 25.99
CA THR A 167 18.80 18.76 27.18
C THR A 167 19.25 19.58 28.38
N LEU A 168 18.52 19.53 29.48
CA LEU A 168 18.81 20.29 30.69
C LEU A 168 18.32 19.56 31.95
N ASN A 169 18.64 20.09 33.13
CA ASN A 169 18.11 19.56 34.39
C ASN A 169 16.81 20.30 34.76
N ILE A 170 15.72 19.56 34.94
CA ILE A 170 14.43 20.09 35.41
C ILE A 170 14.16 19.58 36.82
N ASN A 171 13.63 20.44 37.69
CA ASN A 171 13.08 19.99 38.96
C ASN A 171 11.82 19.16 38.72
N PHE A 172 11.90 17.86 39.00
CA PHE A 172 10.80 16.92 38.92
C PHE A 172 10.74 16.11 40.21
N ASN A 173 9.62 16.20 40.93
CA ASN A 173 9.44 15.59 42.25
C ASN A 173 10.53 15.98 43.27
N ASN A 174 10.90 17.27 43.33
CA ASN A 174 11.93 17.84 44.21
C ASN A 174 13.36 17.37 43.92
N GLU A 175 13.61 16.73 42.77
CA GLU A 175 14.93 16.31 42.33
C GLU A 175 15.25 16.93 40.97
N ASN A 176 16.49 17.37 40.80
CA ASN A 176 16.97 17.82 39.49
C ASN A 176 17.25 16.60 38.60
N LYS A 177 16.39 16.37 37.62
CA LYS A 177 16.48 15.24 36.69
C LYS A 177 16.96 15.72 35.33
N ARG A 178 17.88 14.95 34.71
CA ARG A 178 18.26 15.17 33.31
C ARG A 178 17.02 14.93 32.44
N THR A 179 16.66 15.93 31.65
CA THR A 179 15.45 15.94 30.84
C THR A 179 15.80 16.37 29.42
N ILE A 180 15.31 15.61 28.43
CA ILE A 180 15.32 16.01 27.03
C ILE A 180 14.01 16.74 26.75
N ILE A 181 14.13 17.98 26.27
CA ILE A 181 12.99 18.78 25.85
C ILE A 181 12.71 18.44 24.38
N LEU A 182 11.57 17.82 24.13
CA LEU A 182 11.16 17.34 22.83
C LEU A 182 10.04 18.22 22.26
N TYR A 183 10.04 18.37 20.95
CA TYR A 183 9.01 19.10 20.23
C TYR A 183 8.49 18.27 19.07
N ASN A 184 7.21 17.92 19.11
CA ASN A 184 6.57 17.27 17.99
C ASN A 184 5.96 18.32 17.07
N LEU A 185 6.61 18.58 15.93
CA LEU A 185 6.12 19.47 14.87
C LEU A 185 4.83 18.96 14.20
N HIS A 186 4.55 17.66 14.25
CA HIS A 186 3.36 17.07 13.60
C HIS A 186 2.58 16.23 14.62
N PRO A 187 1.90 16.88 15.60
CA PRO A 187 1.02 16.17 16.52
C PRO A 187 -0.10 15.48 15.76
N LYS A 188 -0.40 14.24 16.16
CA LYS A 188 -1.47 13.45 15.57
C LYS A 188 -2.72 13.52 16.45
N PRO A 189 -3.85 14.02 15.94
CA PRO A 189 -5.07 14.14 16.74
C PRO A 189 -5.63 12.74 17.08
N LEU A 190 -6.18 12.60 18.29
CA LEU A 190 -6.91 11.40 18.71
C LEU A 190 -8.31 11.35 18.07
N SER A 191 -8.79 10.16 17.73
CA SER A 191 -10.18 9.90 17.36
C SER A 191 -11.10 10.12 18.56
N ILE A 192 -12.42 10.17 18.33
CA ILE A 192 -13.40 10.33 19.41
C ILE A 192 -13.33 9.14 20.39
N GLU A 193 -13.20 7.93 19.86
CA GLU A 193 -13.07 6.70 20.65
C GLU A 193 -11.77 6.71 21.48
N GLU A 194 -10.65 7.08 20.85
CA GLU A 194 -9.37 7.18 21.56
C GLU A 194 -9.39 8.28 22.61
N LYS A 195 -10.00 9.45 22.34
CA LYS A 195 -10.16 10.51 23.36
C LYS A 195 -10.96 10.00 24.58
N ASN A 196 -11.94 9.13 24.39
CA ASN A 196 -12.74 8.57 25.47
C ASN A 196 -11.95 7.57 26.33
N GLU A 197 -11.14 6.72 25.70
CA GLU A 197 -10.32 5.69 26.35
C GLU A 197 -9.03 6.26 26.98
N TYR A 198 -8.40 7.22 26.29
CA TYR A 198 -7.06 7.74 26.56
C TYR A 198 -7.09 9.23 26.92
N ARG A 199 -7.97 9.62 27.86
CA ARG A 199 -8.28 11.03 28.22
C ARG A 199 -7.06 11.88 28.62
N GLN A 200 -5.99 11.24 29.10
CA GLN A 200 -4.77 11.91 29.51
C GLN A 200 -3.84 12.31 28.36
N TYR A 201 -4.09 11.83 27.14
CA TYR A 201 -3.23 12.06 25.98
C TYR A 201 -3.84 13.06 24.99
N ASP A 202 -3.02 13.97 24.48
CA ASP A 202 -3.41 14.98 23.49
C ASP A 202 -2.77 14.81 22.10
N ASP A 203 -1.92 13.79 21.96
CA ASP A 203 -1.22 13.40 20.74
C ASP A 203 -1.11 11.88 20.65
N LYS A 204 -1.54 11.26 19.55
CA LYS A 204 -1.39 9.82 19.34
C LYS A 204 0.07 9.38 19.38
N ASN A 205 1.02 10.25 19.04
CA ASN A 205 2.44 9.90 19.08
C ASN A 205 2.93 9.58 20.50
N TYR A 206 2.21 9.94 21.57
CA TYR A 206 2.54 9.48 22.91
C TYR A 206 2.37 7.97 23.11
N PHE A 207 1.51 7.30 22.31
CA PHE A 207 1.37 5.84 22.30
C PHE A 207 2.62 5.12 21.80
N LEU A 208 3.60 5.85 21.24
CA LEU A 208 4.93 5.34 20.95
C LEU A 208 5.57 4.63 22.15
N ILE A 209 5.20 5.04 23.37
CA ILE A 209 5.70 4.44 24.60
C ILE A 209 5.43 2.93 24.67
N ASP A 210 4.34 2.44 24.09
CA ASP A 210 4.00 1.02 24.11
C ASP A 210 4.89 0.21 23.17
N SER A 211 5.12 0.71 21.96
CA SER A 211 6.12 0.13 21.04
C SER A 211 7.54 0.17 21.62
N LEU A 212 7.88 1.26 22.30
CA LEU A 212 9.18 1.41 22.97
C LEU A 212 9.35 0.40 24.10
N ARG A 213 8.31 0.13 24.92
CA ARG A 213 8.36 -0.87 26.00
C ARG A 213 8.72 -2.25 25.47
N GLU A 214 8.06 -2.70 24.40
CA GLU A 214 8.35 -4.01 23.79
C GLU A 214 9.80 -4.07 23.28
N GLN A 215 10.28 -2.99 22.66
CA GLN A 215 11.65 -2.95 22.16
C GLN A 215 12.70 -2.92 23.29
N LEU A 216 12.47 -2.16 24.36
CA LEU A 216 13.35 -2.10 25.52
C LEU A 216 13.43 -3.45 26.27
N LYS A 217 12.33 -4.20 26.31
CA LYS A 217 12.31 -5.55 26.84
C LYS A 217 13.22 -6.48 26.04
N LEU A 218 13.24 -6.34 24.71
CA LEU A 218 14.09 -7.15 23.84
C LEU A 218 15.57 -6.75 23.92
N ASP A 219 15.87 -5.45 23.87
CA ASP A 219 17.25 -4.97 23.71
C ASP A 219 17.98 -4.75 25.04
N PHE A 220 17.25 -4.47 26.12
CA PHE A 220 17.80 -4.15 27.43
C PHE A 220 17.24 -5.02 28.56
N GLY A 221 16.25 -5.89 28.31
CA GLY A 221 15.60 -6.68 29.35
C GLY A 221 14.75 -5.85 30.31
N ILE A 222 14.41 -4.61 29.94
CA ILE A 222 13.65 -3.69 30.79
C ILE A 222 12.15 -3.95 30.59
N THR A 223 11.48 -4.40 31.64
CA THR A 223 10.02 -4.60 31.65
C THR A 223 9.27 -3.44 32.30
N ASP A 224 9.83 -2.87 33.37
CA ASP A 224 9.28 -1.70 34.02
C ASP A 224 10.07 -0.46 33.61
N ILE A 225 9.53 0.31 32.67
CA ILE A 225 10.20 1.49 32.13
C ILE A 225 10.15 2.69 33.09
N GLN A 226 9.19 2.74 34.03
CA GLN A 226 8.98 3.89 34.91
C GLN A 226 10.14 4.08 35.90
N ASP A 227 10.88 3.01 36.17
CA ASP A 227 12.10 3.02 36.95
C ASP A 227 13.27 3.74 36.26
N TYR A 228 13.19 3.92 34.94
CA TYR A 228 14.28 4.42 34.10
C TYR A 228 13.98 5.81 33.55
N PHE A 229 12.76 6.06 33.08
CA PHE A 229 12.38 7.37 32.57
C PHE A 229 10.87 7.60 32.64
N TYR A 230 10.49 8.87 32.56
CA TYR A 230 9.13 9.32 32.41
C TYR A 230 8.98 10.14 31.13
N HIS A 231 7.93 9.85 30.35
CA HIS A 231 7.51 10.64 29.20
C HIS A 231 6.17 11.29 29.53
N THR A 232 6.08 12.60 29.37
CA THR A 232 4.84 13.34 29.63
C THR A 232 3.72 12.89 28.69
N LYS A 233 2.48 12.97 29.19
CA LYS A 233 1.29 12.44 28.52
C LYS A 233 0.60 13.48 27.65
N ASN A 234 0.85 14.76 27.91
CA ASN A 234 0.27 15.87 27.17
C ASN A 234 1.15 17.13 27.30
N GLU A 235 0.87 18.12 26.46
CA GLU A 235 1.62 19.37 26.44
C GLU A 235 1.42 20.18 27.73
N LYS A 236 0.21 20.17 28.28
CA LYS A 236 -0.12 20.90 29.52
C LYS A 236 0.71 20.42 30.71
N GLU A 237 0.90 19.11 30.85
CA GLU A 237 1.77 18.51 31.86
C GLU A 237 3.22 18.95 31.66
N SER A 238 3.71 18.92 30.42
CA SER A 238 5.06 19.37 30.06
C SER A 238 5.29 20.82 30.46
N ILE A 239 4.36 21.72 30.12
CA ILE A 239 4.41 23.14 30.50
C ILE A 239 4.43 23.29 32.03
N THR A 240 3.51 22.61 32.73
CA THR A 240 3.40 22.69 34.19
C THR A 240 4.71 22.28 34.88
N ILE A 241 5.33 21.20 34.42
CA ILE A 241 6.61 20.71 34.97
C ILE A 241 7.72 21.75 34.75
N VAL A 242 7.84 22.31 33.55
CA VAL A 242 8.86 23.33 33.24
C VAL A 242 8.62 24.61 34.04
N GLU A 243 7.38 25.11 34.11
CA GLU A 243 7.04 26.35 34.80
C GLU A 243 7.26 26.27 36.31
N ASN A 244 6.98 25.11 36.92
CA ASN A 244 7.31 24.84 38.32
C ASN A 244 8.81 24.90 38.58
N SER A 245 9.63 24.56 37.59
CA SER A 245 11.09 24.70 37.67
C SER A 245 11.56 26.13 37.40
N SER A 246 11.05 26.79 36.34
CA SER A 246 11.35 28.18 35.98
C SER A 246 10.41 28.73 34.90
N LYS A 247 9.65 29.78 35.21
CA LYS A 247 8.83 30.50 34.21
C LYS A 247 9.65 31.14 33.08
N ASN A 248 10.83 31.65 33.40
CA ASN A 248 11.73 32.23 32.39
C ASN A 248 12.24 31.16 31.41
N LEU A 249 12.44 29.94 31.88
CA LEU A 249 12.80 28.81 31.03
C LEU A 249 11.69 28.51 30.02
N MET A 250 10.43 28.49 30.44
CA MET A 250 9.31 28.21 29.54
C MET A 250 9.18 29.29 28.45
N LYS A 251 9.32 30.57 28.80
CA LYS A 251 9.32 31.65 27.79
C LYS A 251 10.43 31.47 26.74
N ARG A 252 11.63 31.07 27.18
CA ARG A 252 12.76 30.79 26.29
C ARG A 252 12.49 29.60 25.37
N LEU A 253 11.99 28.50 25.92
CA LEU A 253 11.64 27.30 25.14
C LEU A 253 10.58 27.60 24.07
N PHE A 254 9.54 28.37 24.39
CA PHE A 254 8.54 28.77 23.38
C PHE A 254 9.10 29.68 22.30
N ASN A 255 10.07 30.55 22.60
CA ASN A 255 10.78 31.31 21.57
C ASN A 255 11.55 30.36 20.64
N GLN A 256 12.24 29.36 21.19
CA GLN A 256 12.94 28.34 20.38
C GLN A 256 11.97 27.52 19.53
N CYS A 257 10.81 27.11 20.07
CA CYS A 257 9.77 26.45 19.28
C CYS A 257 9.32 27.34 18.11
N ARG A 258 9.06 28.63 18.35
CA ARG A 258 8.68 29.57 17.28
C ARG A 258 9.75 29.70 16.22
N GLU A 259 11.02 29.77 16.60
CA GLU A 259 12.14 29.82 15.65
C GLU A 259 12.21 28.54 14.79
N ILE A 260 12.05 27.37 15.42
CA ILE A 260 12.00 26.07 14.74
C ILE A 260 10.80 26.03 13.77
N GLU A 261 9.62 26.45 14.21
CA GLU A 261 8.42 26.47 13.36
C GLU A 261 8.58 27.44 12.19
N ASN A 262 9.09 28.65 12.42
CA ASN A 262 9.32 29.62 11.35
C ASN A 262 10.26 29.01 10.31
N GLN A 263 11.41 28.47 10.71
CA GLN A 263 12.35 27.83 9.78
C GLN A 263 11.75 26.64 9.02
N TYR A 264 10.83 25.89 9.65
CA TYR A 264 10.26 24.68 9.08
C TYR A 264 9.03 24.93 8.21
N TYR A 265 8.17 25.87 8.60
CA TYR A 265 6.90 26.17 7.94
C TYR A 265 7.03 27.27 6.88
N GLU A 266 7.97 28.20 7.03
CA GLU A 266 8.16 29.33 6.12
C GLU A 266 8.41 28.85 4.68
N SER A 267 7.61 29.38 3.78
CA SER A 267 7.67 29.09 2.36
C SER A 267 7.17 30.28 1.58
N PHE A 268 7.98 30.76 0.64
CA PHE A 268 7.56 31.77 -0.35
C PHE A 268 6.70 31.15 -1.47
N TYR A 269 6.48 29.84 -1.42
CA TYR A 269 5.77 29.07 -2.43
C TYR A 269 4.35 28.77 -1.99
N GLU A 270 3.38 29.03 -2.88
CA GLU A 270 1.99 28.62 -2.70
C GLU A 270 1.90 27.08 -2.70
N VAL A 271 1.37 26.51 -1.62
CA VAL A 271 1.20 25.07 -1.46
C VAL A 271 -0.12 24.64 -2.10
N VAL A 272 -0.04 23.75 -3.09
CA VAL A 272 -1.21 23.15 -3.75
C VAL A 272 -1.71 21.93 -2.98
N LYS A 273 -0.77 21.11 -2.48
CA LYS A 273 -1.09 19.88 -1.75
C LYS A 273 0.01 19.54 -0.77
N THR A 274 -0.38 19.16 0.44
CA THR A 274 0.53 18.56 1.43
C THR A 274 0.31 17.05 1.44
N PHE A 275 1.39 16.26 1.44
CA PHE A 275 1.29 14.81 1.62
C PHE A 275 1.23 14.46 3.11
N GLU A 276 0.20 13.72 3.52
CA GLU A 276 -0.05 13.33 4.91
C GLU A 276 0.72 12.08 5.38
N SER A 277 1.56 11.47 4.52
CA SER A 277 2.41 10.33 4.86
C SER A 277 3.34 10.64 6.04
N PHE A 278 3.80 9.59 6.75
CA PHE A 278 4.65 9.67 7.97
C PHE A 278 5.71 10.79 7.94
N LYS A 279 5.35 11.97 8.48
CA LYS A 279 6.20 13.19 8.55
C LYS A 279 7.25 13.08 9.66
N HIS A 280 7.97 11.96 9.75
CA HIS A 280 8.96 11.77 10.81
C HIS A 280 10.14 12.73 10.63
N ARG A 281 10.70 12.84 9.42
CA ARG A 281 11.90 13.65 9.15
C ARG A 281 11.65 14.91 8.33
N ALA A 282 10.71 14.84 7.39
CA ALA A 282 10.43 15.93 6.46
C ALA A 282 8.93 16.04 6.14
N ARG A 283 8.52 17.25 5.73
CA ARG A 283 7.23 17.54 5.10
C ARG A 283 7.43 17.61 3.59
N VAL A 284 6.52 16.98 2.86
CA VAL A 284 6.52 16.97 1.39
C VAL A 284 5.28 17.70 0.89
N GLU A 285 5.49 18.67 0.01
CA GLU A 285 4.46 19.56 -0.52
C GLU A 285 4.56 19.64 -2.04
N VAL A 286 3.43 19.62 -2.74
CA VAL A 286 3.34 20.10 -4.12
C VAL A 286 3.12 21.60 -4.06
N ILE A 287 3.97 22.35 -4.73
CA ILE A 287 3.95 23.81 -4.76
C ILE A 287 3.77 24.33 -6.18
N LYS A 288 3.19 25.53 -6.31
CA LYS A 288 3.32 26.30 -7.55
C LYS A 288 4.75 26.84 -7.62
N TYR A 289 5.43 26.52 -8.72
CA TYR A 289 6.80 26.95 -8.96
C TYR A 289 6.95 27.43 -10.40
N LYS A 290 7.17 28.75 -10.56
CA LYS A 290 7.15 29.44 -11.86
C LYS A 290 5.84 29.15 -12.62
N ASN A 291 5.91 28.58 -13.83
CA ASN A 291 4.76 28.29 -14.68
C ASN A 291 4.23 26.84 -14.51
N GLY A 292 4.67 26.10 -13.49
CA GLY A 292 4.30 24.70 -13.30
C GLY A 292 4.24 24.27 -11.82
N LEU A 293 4.24 22.96 -11.61
CA LEU A 293 4.25 22.35 -10.29
C LEU A 293 5.63 21.78 -9.96
N ALA A 294 5.99 21.82 -8.67
CA ALA A 294 7.20 21.19 -8.15
C ALA A 294 6.91 20.50 -6.81
N VAL A 295 7.77 19.58 -6.40
CA VAL A 295 7.73 18.95 -5.09
C VAL A 295 8.80 19.59 -4.21
N LYS A 296 8.38 20.23 -3.12
CA LYS A 296 9.27 20.74 -2.06
C LYS A 296 9.28 19.75 -0.90
N LYS A 297 10.49 19.31 -0.51
CA LYS A 297 10.71 18.46 0.67
C LYS A 297 11.51 19.24 1.71
N THR A 298 10.86 19.60 2.81
CA THR A 298 11.43 20.42 3.90
C THR A 298 11.71 19.57 5.13
N TYR A 299 12.96 19.54 5.57
CA TYR A 299 13.45 18.71 6.67
C TYR A 299 13.35 19.42 8.02
N LYS A 300 13.04 18.65 9.05
CA LYS A 300 13.07 19.11 10.45
C LYS A 300 14.52 19.33 10.91
N PRO A 301 14.76 20.21 11.90
CA PRO A 301 16.08 20.34 12.51
C PRO A 301 16.65 18.99 12.98
N GLY A 302 17.96 18.81 12.83
CA GLY A 302 18.66 17.56 13.16
C GLY A 302 18.62 16.47 12.07
N ASN A 303 17.88 16.71 10.98
CA ASN A 303 17.77 15.78 9.84
C ASN A 303 18.62 16.19 8.62
N GLU A 304 19.58 17.10 8.80
CA GLU A 304 20.41 17.65 7.73
C GLU A 304 21.21 16.56 6.98
N ARG A 305 21.54 15.46 7.67
CA ARG A 305 22.22 14.32 7.04
C ARG A 305 21.36 13.60 6.01
N PHE A 306 20.04 13.53 6.20
CA PHE A 306 19.11 12.92 5.24
C PHE A 306 18.93 13.83 4.03
N LEU A 307 18.79 15.16 4.26
CA LEU A 307 18.80 16.17 3.21
C LEU A 307 20.06 16.08 2.33
N LYS A 308 21.24 15.95 2.94
CA LYS A 308 22.51 15.79 2.19
C LYS A 308 22.49 14.58 1.25
N ARG A 309 21.81 13.50 1.60
CA ARG A 309 21.72 12.29 0.76
C ARG A 309 20.80 12.49 -0.43
N GLU A 310 19.65 13.14 -0.22
CA GLU A 310 18.78 13.56 -1.33
C GLU A 310 19.51 14.50 -2.28
N ILE A 311 20.27 15.47 -1.75
CA ILE A 311 21.08 16.38 -2.57
C ILE A 311 22.08 15.58 -3.41
N VAL A 312 22.77 14.60 -2.82
CA VAL A 312 23.68 13.72 -3.58
C VAL A 312 22.94 12.98 -4.69
N ALA A 313 21.76 12.42 -4.42
CA ALA A 313 20.97 11.74 -5.43
C ALA A 313 20.55 12.69 -6.57
N HIS A 314 19.87 13.78 -6.23
CA HIS A 314 19.21 14.67 -7.18
C HIS A 314 20.16 15.68 -7.87
N GLU A 315 21.35 15.94 -7.33
CA GLU A 315 22.31 16.89 -7.92
C GLU A 315 23.52 16.19 -8.57
N VAL A 316 23.94 15.04 -8.03
CA VAL A 316 25.14 14.32 -8.50
C VAL A 316 24.76 13.10 -9.32
N LEU A 317 23.91 12.21 -8.78
CA LEU A 317 23.59 10.94 -9.44
C LEU A 317 22.60 11.12 -10.61
N SER A 318 21.67 12.08 -10.51
CA SER A 318 20.72 12.43 -11.59
C SER A 318 21.39 12.78 -12.91
N LYS A 319 22.59 13.37 -12.88
CA LYS A 319 23.39 13.68 -14.07
C LYS A 319 23.85 12.44 -14.84
N LYS A 320 23.83 11.27 -14.21
CA LYS A 320 24.25 9.98 -14.79
C LYS A 320 23.10 8.98 -14.92
N CYS A 321 21.95 9.24 -14.30
CA CYS A 321 20.80 8.34 -14.30
C CYS A 321 19.49 9.16 -14.35
N GLU A 322 18.87 9.17 -15.53
CA GLU A 322 17.68 9.96 -15.86
C GLU A 322 16.41 9.59 -15.05
N ILE A 323 16.40 8.39 -14.49
CA ILE A 323 15.33 7.93 -13.57
C ILE A 323 15.34 8.76 -12.29
N ILE A 324 16.49 9.31 -11.87
CA ILE A 324 16.57 10.16 -10.68
C ILE A 324 16.22 11.60 -11.10
N PRO A 325 15.16 12.20 -10.53
CA PRO A 325 14.82 13.58 -10.81
C PRO A 325 15.98 14.54 -10.56
N PRO A 326 16.21 15.55 -11.40
CA PRO A 326 17.19 16.58 -11.10
C PRO A 326 16.68 17.51 -10.00
N ILE A 327 17.60 18.13 -9.27
CA ILE A 327 17.27 19.22 -8.35
C ILE A 327 16.96 20.51 -9.13
N ILE A 328 15.88 21.18 -8.78
CA ILE A 328 15.53 22.52 -9.30
C ILE A 328 16.15 23.60 -8.41
N GLU A 329 15.97 23.45 -7.10
CA GLU A 329 16.42 24.42 -6.10
C GLU A 329 16.70 23.71 -4.77
N LYS A 330 17.57 24.29 -3.94
CA LYS A 330 17.83 23.84 -2.57
C LYS A 330 18.03 25.01 -1.63
N GLY A 331 17.60 24.82 -0.39
CA GLY A 331 17.89 25.71 0.73
C GLY A 331 18.67 25.00 1.83
N ASN A 332 18.78 25.66 2.99
CA ASN A 332 19.49 25.10 4.15
C ASN A 332 18.81 23.84 4.71
N ASN A 333 17.49 23.73 4.58
CA ASN A 333 16.69 22.64 5.12
C ASN A 333 15.70 22.03 4.11
N TYR A 334 15.79 22.35 2.82
CA TYR A 334 14.86 21.80 1.83
C TYR A 334 15.50 21.55 0.46
N ILE A 335 14.85 20.71 -0.34
CA ILE A 335 15.05 20.59 -1.78
C ILE A 335 13.73 20.79 -2.53
N ILE A 336 13.83 21.25 -3.77
CA ILE A 336 12.74 21.31 -4.73
C ILE A 336 13.14 20.49 -5.95
N ILE A 337 12.29 19.54 -6.34
CA ILE A 337 12.45 18.67 -7.51
C ILE A 337 11.21 18.79 -8.41
N PRO A 338 11.28 18.41 -9.69
CA PRO A 338 10.12 18.43 -10.57
C PRO A 338 8.96 17.60 -10.01
N TYR A 339 7.74 18.09 -10.19
CA TYR A 339 6.54 17.29 -9.93
C TYR A 339 6.28 16.36 -11.13
N TYR A 340 6.12 15.08 -10.85
CA TYR A 340 5.72 14.08 -11.84
C TYR A 340 4.29 13.66 -11.53
N GLU A 341 3.38 13.94 -12.44
CA GLU A 341 1.97 13.56 -12.28
C GLU A 341 1.85 12.03 -12.30
N ASN A 342 1.57 11.45 -11.13
CA ASN A 342 1.38 10.02 -10.99
C ASN A 342 -0.03 9.65 -11.42
N ILE A 343 -0.22 9.35 -12.70
CA ILE A 343 -1.54 9.08 -13.32
C ILE A 343 -2.14 7.73 -12.86
N ILE A 344 -1.40 6.97 -12.04
CA ILE A 344 -1.82 5.63 -11.66
C ILE A 344 -2.20 5.58 -10.18
N GLU A 345 -3.51 5.59 -9.96
CA GLU A 345 -4.14 5.37 -8.67
C GLU A 345 -4.48 3.89 -8.47
N GLY A 346 -4.15 3.37 -7.29
CA GLY A 346 -4.47 2.00 -6.87
C GLY A 346 -3.34 0.97 -7.06
N ASP A 347 -3.39 -0.08 -6.24
CA ASP A 347 -2.38 -1.15 -6.18
C ASP A 347 -2.21 -1.90 -7.51
N SER A 348 -3.28 -2.05 -8.29
CA SER A 348 -3.28 -2.78 -9.57
C SER A 348 -2.50 -2.04 -10.65
N GLY A 349 -2.74 -0.74 -10.80
CA GLY A 349 -2.05 0.08 -11.76
C GLY A 349 -0.56 0.22 -11.41
N LYS A 350 -0.24 0.45 -10.13
CA LYS A 350 1.15 0.52 -9.66
C LYS A 350 1.90 -0.78 -9.96
N SER A 351 1.26 -1.91 -9.72
CA SER A 351 1.81 -3.23 -10.08
C SER A 351 2.12 -3.32 -11.58
N ASN A 352 1.25 -2.81 -12.45
CA ASN A 352 1.46 -2.87 -13.90
C ASN A 352 2.69 -2.06 -14.35
N ILE A 353 2.82 -0.80 -13.89
CA ILE A 353 3.99 0.05 -14.21
C ILE A 353 5.28 -0.63 -13.80
N LEU A 354 5.36 -1.06 -12.54
CA LEU A 354 6.61 -1.58 -11.99
C LEU A 354 7.01 -2.89 -12.69
N ARG A 355 6.03 -3.68 -13.14
CA ARG A 355 6.28 -4.88 -13.96
C ARG A 355 6.83 -4.54 -15.34
N LEU A 356 6.20 -3.60 -16.04
CA LEU A 356 6.63 -3.19 -17.38
C LEU A 356 8.04 -2.57 -17.38
N ASN A 357 8.42 -1.91 -16.28
CA ASN A 357 9.71 -1.25 -16.14
C ASN A 357 10.69 -2.04 -15.23
N ILE A 358 10.48 -3.34 -15.00
CA ILE A 358 11.28 -4.11 -14.04
C ILE A 358 12.77 -4.19 -14.40
N VAL A 359 13.09 -4.21 -15.70
CA VAL A 359 14.48 -4.19 -16.20
C VAL A 359 15.12 -2.83 -15.95
N GLU A 360 14.37 -1.75 -16.13
CA GLU A 360 14.84 -0.38 -15.85
C GLU A 360 15.09 -0.19 -14.35
N ILE A 361 14.19 -0.67 -13.49
CA ILE A 361 14.35 -0.73 -12.03
C ILE A 361 15.61 -1.50 -11.65
N SER A 362 15.85 -2.67 -12.27
CA SER A 362 17.06 -3.46 -12.05
C SER A 362 18.33 -2.70 -12.43
N LYS A 363 18.32 -2.01 -13.57
CA LYS A 363 19.45 -1.17 -14.02
C LYS A 363 19.69 0.00 -13.07
N PHE A 364 18.63 0.64 -12.58
CA PHE A 364 18.73 1.72 -11.60
C PHE A 364 19.41 1.26 -10.30
N ILE A 365 18.95 0.17 -9.68
CA ILE A 365 19.54 -0.27 -8.41
C ILE A 365 20.96 -0.81 -8.60
N LYS A 366 21.27 -1.39 -9.77
CA LYS A 366 22.64 -1.74 -10.14
C LYS A 366 23.52 -0.49 -10.30
N PHE A 367 23.01 0.55 -10.94
CA PHE A 367 23.71 1.83 -11.07
C PHE A 367 24.06 2.43 -9.69
N ILE A 368 23.11 2.43 -8.74
CA ILE A 368 23.36 2.88 -7.36
C ILE A 368 24.52 2.10 -6.72
N TYR A 369 24.51 0.77 -6.85
CA TYR A 369 25.61 -0.07 -6.39
C TYR A 369 26.94 0.24 -7.09
N ASP A 370 26.93 0.39 -8.42
CA ASP A 370 28.12 0.66 -9.22
C ASP A 370 28.78 1.99 -8.82
N GLU A 371 27.99 3.03 -8.59
CA GLU A 371 28.43 4.34 -8.06
C GLU A 371 28.90 4.28 -6.59
N GLY A 372 28.80 3.12 -5.95
CA GLY A 372 29.34 2.88 -4.61
C GLY A 372 28.40 3.23 -3.47
N TYR A 373 27.09 3.24 -3.74
CA TYR A 373 26.06 3.53 -2.76
C TYR A 373 25.16 2.33 -2.48
N VAL A 374 24.55 2.35 -1.30
CA VAL A 374 23.42 1.51 -0.87
C VAL A 374 22.21 2.42 -0.69
N HIS A 375 21.04 2.03 -1.19
CA HIS A 375 19.81 2.80 -0.96
C HIS A 375 19.25 2.55 0.45
N ALA A 376 19.39 1.32 0.96
CA ALA A 376 18.99 0.84 2.29
C ALA A 376 17.47 0.88 2.58
N ASP A 377 16.70 1.52 1.72
CA ASP A 377 15.24 1.58 1.72
C ASP A 377 14.69 1.30 0.31
N PHE A 378 15.09 0.18 -0.31
CA PHE A 378 14.72 -0.12 -1.70
C PHE A 378 13.41 -0.92 -1.78
N HIS A 379 12.31 -0.25 -2.10
CA HIS A 379 10.97 -0.82 -2.18
C HIS A 379 10.14 -0.23 -3.34
N PRO A 380 9.02 -0.87 -3.73
CA PRO A 380 8.12 -0.35 -4.77
C PRO A 380 7.59 1.08 -4.54
N GLY A 381 7.66 1.58 -3.30
CA GLY A 381 7.23 2.92 -2.92
C GLY A 381 8.10 4.03 -3.49
N ASN A 382 9.38 3.74 -3.77
CA ASN A 382 10.35 4.71 -4.26
C ASN A 382 10.19 5.05 -5.74
N PHE A 383 9.15 4.55 -6.41
CA PHE A 383 8.96 4.75 -7.84
C PHE A 383 7.61 5.40 -8.14
N VAL A 384 7.66 6.43 -8.98
CA VAL A 384 6.52 7.10 -9.59
C VAL A 384 6.64 7.00 -11.11
N TYR A 385 5.53 7.15 -11.82
CA TYR A 385 5.51 7.11 -13.27
C TYR A 385 4.76 8.30 -13.83
N SER A 386 5.43 9.02 -14.73
CA SER A 386 4.84 10.04 -15.56
C SER A 386 4.62 9.47 -16.97
N GLN A 387 3.51 9.84 -17.61
CA GLN A 387 3.29 9.47 -19.01
C GLN A 387 4.31 10.12 -19.95
N GLU A 388 4.75 11.33 -19.65
CA GLU A 388 5.68 12.09 -20.48
C GLU A 388 7.14 11.68 -20.23
N GLU A 389 7.48 11.46 -18.96
CA GLU A 389 8.87 11.37 -18.47
C GLU A 389 9.27 9.94 -18.04
N GLY A 390 8.33 9.00 -18.13
CA GLY A 390 8.55 7.59 -17.77
C GLY A 390 8.70 7.36 -16.27
N LEU A 391 9.47 6.32 -15.92
CA LEU A 391 9.70 5.89 -14.55
C LEU A 391 10.68 6.82 -13.84
N LYS A 392 10.32 7.32 -12.66
CA LYS A 392 11.22 8.12 -11.80
C LYS A 392 11.38 7.51 -10.41
N ALA A 393 12.62 7.49 -9.91
CA ALA A 393 12.95 7.06 -8.56
C ALA A 393 12.99 8.27 -7.62
N ILE A 394 12.39 8.13 -6.45
CA ILE A 394 12.25 9.17 -5.43
C ILE A 394 12.59 8.61 -4.05
N ASP A 395 12.79 9.52 -3.09
CA ASP A 395 13.02 9.22 -1.67
C ASP A 395 14.38 8.54 -1.40
N PHE A 396 15.45 9.34 -1.44
CA PHE A 396 16.83 8.87 -1.23
C PHE A 396 17.35 9.17 0.19
N GLU A 397 16.45 9.34 1.17
CA GLU A 397 16.82 9.66 2.56
C GLU A 397 17.82 8.67 3.17
N PHE A 398 17.76 7.40 2.77
CA PHE A 398 18.63 6.34 3.28
C PHE A 398 19.82 6.02 2.38
N LEU A 399 19.99 6.74 1.26
CA LEU A 399 21.11 6.56 0.34
C LEU A 399 22.45 6.85 1.03
N GLN A 400 23.35 5.87 1.07
CA GLN A 400 24.60 5.95 1.82
C GLN A 400 25.76 5.39 1.01
N LYS A 401 26.95 5.98 1.14
CA LYS A 401 28.17 5.37 0.58
C LYS A 401 28.50 4.07 1.32
N TYR A 402 28.93 3.04 0.60
CA TYR A 402 29.46 1.85 1.23
C TYR A 402 30.73 2.17 2.02
N SER A 403 30.77 1.78 3.30
CA SER A 403 32.02 1.69 4.05
C SER A 403 32.92 0.58 3.51
N LYS A 404 32.31 -0.55 3.12
CA LYS A 404 32.95 -1.67 2.42
C LYS A 404 32.02 -2.20 1.33
N LYS A 405 32.26 -1.79 0.09
CA LYS A 405 31.42 -2.19 -1.06
C LYS A 405 31.49 -3.72 -1.24
N PRO A 406 30.34 -4.42 -1.31
CA PRO A 406 30.31 -5.84 -1.63
C PRO A 406 30.98 -6.14 -2.97
N LYS A 407 31.62 -7.32 -3.11
CA LYS A 407 32.40 -7.66 -4.31
C LYS A 407 31.55 -7.82 -5.57
N SER A 408 30.26 -8.12 -5.41
CA SER A 408 29.33 -8.29 -6.52
C SER A 408 28.00 -7.60 -6.23
N PHE A 409 27.32 -7.16 -7.29
CA PHE A 409 26.00 -6.53 -7.18
C PHE A 409 24.95 -7.45 -6.52
N LYS A 410 25.03 -8.76 -6.77
CA LYS A 410 24.14 -9.76 -6.12
C LYS A 410 24.30 -9.80 -4.60
N GLN A 411 25.42 -9.30 -4.07
CA GLN A 411 25.69 -9.18 -2.64
C GLN A 411 25.47 -7.75 -2.12
N SER A 412 24.88 -6.85 -2.92
CA SER A 412 24.54 -5.51 -2.45
C SER A 412 23.55 -5.60 -1.30
N TYR A 413 23.65 -4.65 -0.36
CA TYR A 413 22.82 -4.67 0.83
C TYR A 413 21.34 -4.43 0.51
N ASP A 414 21.04 -3.81 -0.62
CA ASP A 414 19.67 -3.63 -1.13
C ASP A 414 19.02 -4.96 -1.57
N ILE A 415 19.82 -5.99 -1.85
CA ILE A 415 19.35 -7.30 -2.33
C ILE A 415 19.36 -8.35 -1.22
N ILE A 416 20.45 -8.44 -0.46
CA ILE A 416 20.61 -9.48 0.59
C ILE A 416 20.40 -8.95 2.02
N GLY A 417 20.16 -7.65 2.16
CA GLY A 417 20.07 -6.98 3.45
C GLY A 417 21.42 -6.48 3.96
N VAL A 418 21.37 -5.50 4.85
CA VAL A 418 22.56 -4.95 5.51
C VAL A 418 23.15 -5.94 6.53
N PRO A 419 24.49 -6.00 6.68
CA PRO A 419 25.11 -6.89 7.65
C PRO A 419 24.80 -6.47 9.10
N LYS A 420 24.96 -7.39 10.05
CA LYS A 420 24.66 -7.15 11.48
C LYS A 420 25.43 -5.95 12.05
N ASN A 421 26.67 -5.76 11.63
CA ASN A 421 27.53 -4.66 12.03
C ASN A 421 27.38 -3.39 11.15
N PHE A 422 26.36 -3.29 10.32
CA PHE A 422 26.11 -2.08 9.53
C PHE A 422 25.75 -0.92 10.44
N THR A 423 26.58 0.13 10.41
CA THR A 423 26.48 1.32 11.26
C THR A 423 25.69 2.46 10.62
N GLY A 424 25.24 2.31 9.38
CA GLY A 424 24.44 3.32 8.68
C GLY A 424 23.00 3.41 9.19
N ASP A 425 22.32 4.51 8.84
CA ASP A 425 20.90 4.68 9.14
C ASP A 425 20.07 3.63 8.36
N ARG A 426 18.97 3.18 8.96
CA ARG A 426 18.02 2.23 8.35
C ARG A 426 16.60 2.73 8.59
N PRO A 427 15.66 2.43 7.68
CA PRO A 427 14.24 2.65 7.95
C PRO A 427 13.81 1.89 9.22
N ASN A 428 13.15 2.59 10.14
CA ASN A 428 12.67 2.01 11.39
C ASN A 428 11.27 1.43 11.17
N TYR A 429 11.19 0.22 10.62
CA TYR A 429 9.98 -0.59 10.65
C TYR A 429 10.09 -1.57 11.81
N ILE A 430 9.13 -1.54 12.73
CA ILE A 430 9.11 -2.38 13.92
C ILE A 430 9.11 -3.87 13.47
N GLY A 431 10.21 -4.59 13.72
CA GLY A 431 10.32 -6.03 13.49
C GLY A 431 11.68 -6.51 12.95
N LYS A 432 12.01 -7.78 13.21
CA LYS A 432 13.10 -8.50 12.52
C LYS A 432 12.61 -8.86 11.12
N GLY A 433 13.42 -8.60 10.07
CA GLY A 433 13.12 -9.04 8.70
C GLY A 433 12.82 -7.95 7.67
N LEU A 434 13.37 -6.74 7.80
CA LEU A 434 13.12 -5.63 6.86
C LEU A 434 13.36 -6.01 5.37
N ILE A 435 14.45 -6.74 5.10
CA ILE A 435 14.74 -7.21 3.74
C ILE A 435 13.71 -8.22 3.23
N GLU A 436 13.20 -9.10 4.11
CA GLU A 436 12.15 -10.06 3.78
C GLU A 436 10.83 -9.34 3.48
N TYR A 437 10.52 -8.30 4.25
CA TYR A 437 9.38 -7.43 4.02
C TYR A 437 9.47 -6.74 2.64
N TYR A 438 10.61 -6.13 2.31
CA TYR A 438 10.81 -5.54 0.99
C TYR A 438 10.74 -6.57 -0.14
N ASN A 439 11.34 -7.74 0.06
CA ASN A 439 11.26 -8.83 -0.92
C ASN A 439 9.80 -9.24 -1.19
N ASN A 440 8.99 -9.35 -0.13
CA ASN A 440 7.56 -9.67 -0.25
C ASN A 440 6.78 -8.55 -0.94
N LEU A 441 7.12 -7.27 -0.71
CA LEU A 441 6.53 -6.15 -1.45
C LEU A 441 6.87 -6.23 -2.94
N TRP A 442 8.14 -6.46 -3.30
CA TRP A 442 8.55 -6.62 -4.69
C TRP A 442 7.84 -7.79 -5.36
N LEU A 443 7.72 -8.94 -4.69
CA LEU A 443 6.94 -10.08 -5.18
C LEU A 443 5.46 -9.73 -5.38
N LYS A 444 4.83 -9.04 -4.42
CA LYS A 444 3.43 -8.59 -4.52
C LYS A 444 3.22 -7.72 -5.76
N TYR A 445 4.02 -6.67 -5.92
CA TYR A 445 3.80 -5.68 -6.97
C TYR A 445 4.31 -6.15 -8.33
N THR A 446 5.42 -6.89 -8.39
CA THR A 446 6.10 -7.20 -9.66
C THR A 446 6.15 -8.68 -10.03
N GLY A 447 5.85 -9.58 -9.09
CA GLY A 447 6.09 -11.01 -9.26
C GLY A 447 7.57 -11.41 -9.22
N HIS A 448 8.49 -10.47 -8.98
CA HIS A 448 9.93 -10.72 -8.88
C HIS A 448 10.40 -10.48 -7.45
N SER A 449 11.23 -11.38 -6.94
CA SER A 449 12.04 -11.19 -5.74
C SER A 449 13.17 -10.21 -5.99
N LEU A 450 13.76 -9.67 -4.92
CA LEU A 450 14.94 -8.81 -5.01
C LEU A 450 16.09 -9.50 -5.74
N THR A 451 16.30 -10.80 -5.50
CA THR A 451 17.36 -11.57 -6.16
C THR A 451 17.09 -11.69 -7.67
N GLU A 452 15.84 -11.94 -8.08
CA GLU A 452 15.46 -11.99 -9.50
C GLU A 452 15.62 -10.62 -10.16
N ILE A 453 15.19 -9.54 -9.49
CA ILE A 453 15.43 -8.18 -9.96
C ILE A 453 16.92 -7.95 -10.17
N ALA A 454 17.78 -8.34 -9.24
CA ALA A 454 19.23 -8.20 -9.39
C ALA A 454 19.80 -8.98 -10.58
N LEU A 455 19.21 -10.13 -10.93
CA LEU A 455 19.66 -10.95 -12.05
C LEU A 455 19.38 -10.30 -13.40
N LEU A 456 18.27 -9.55 -13.53
CA LEU A 456 17.84 -8.94 -14.79
C LEU A 456 18.88 -8.01 -15.43
N SER A 457 19.63 -7.25 -14.62
CA SER A 457 20.70 -6.35 -15.11
C SER A 457 22.07 -7.03 -15.25
N THR A 458 22.24 -8.23 -14.70
CA THR A 458 23.49 -9.02 -14.82
C THR A 458 23.48 -10.01 -15.98
N ASN A 459 22.32 -10.29 -16.57
CA ASN A 459 22.21 -11.12 -17.76
C ASN A 459 22.47 -10.24 -19.00
N GLU A 460 23.68 -10.31 -19.56
CA GLU A 460 24.05 -9.61 -20.80
C GLU A 460 23.10 -9.93 -21.98
N THR A 461 22.42 -11.07 -21.94
CA THR A 461 21.40 -11.49 -22.91
C THR A 461 20.12 -10.64 -22.88
N ILE A 462 19.85 -9.92 -21.78
CA ILE A 462 18.67 -9.02 -21.64
C ILE A 462 19.02 -7.59 -22.11
N ASN A 463 20.30 -7.29 -22.33
CA ASN A 463 20.81 -5.95 -22.67
C ASN A 463 20.88 -5.62 -24.17
N LYS A 464 20.37 -6.49 -25.04
CA LYS A 464 19.93 -6.05 -26.36
C LYS A 464 18.44 -5.79 -26.29
N SER A 465 17.99 -4.63 -26.79
CA SER A 465 16.66 -4.50 -27.37
C SER A 465 16.33 -5.83 -28.04
N ARG A 466 15.25 -6.52 -27.63
CA ARG A 466 14.89 -7.86 -28.12
C ARG A 466 14.83 -7.84 -29.66
N GLU A 467 15.95 -8.07 -30.32
CA GLU A 467 16.01 -8.52 -31.70
C GLU A 467 15.61 -9.98 -31.64
N VAL A 468 14.30 -10.16 -31.49
CA VAL A 468 13.66 -11.43 -31.76
C VAL A 468 13.93 -11.73 -33.22
N ASP A 469 14.50 -12.90 -33.52
CA ASP A 469 14.75 -13.29 -34.91
C ASP A 469 13.46 -13.22 -35.72
N SER A 470 13.57 -12.97 -37.03
CA SER A 470 12.41 -12.70 -37.88
C SER A 470 11.36 -13.81 -37.86
N VAL A 471 11.74 -15.06 -37.56
CA VAL A 471 10.81 -16.19 -37.43
C VAL A 471 10.10 -16.15 -36.08
N THR A 472 10.82 -15.91 -34.99
CA THR A 472 10.22 -15.77 -33.65
C THR A 472 9.27 -14.57 -33.60
N LYS A 473 9.58 -13.47 -34.30
CA LYS A 473 8.69 -12.30 -34.41
C LYS A 473 7.35 -12.66 -35.08
N LYS A 474 7.39 -13.42 -36.18
CA LYS A 474 6.17 -13.93 -36.86
C LYS A 474 5.31 -14.78 -35.93
N VAL A 475 5.93 -15.65 -35.13
CA VAL A 475 5.19 -16.48 -34.15
C VAL A 475 4.54 -15.60 -33.06
N LEU A 476 5.24 -14.59 -32.55
CA LEU A 476 4.68 -13.64 -31.59
C LEU A 476 3.52 -12.81 -32.18
N GLU A 477 3.60 -12.42 -33.46
CA GLU A 477 2.49 -11.76 -34.17
C GLU A 477 1.25 -12.66 -34.27
N ILE A 478 1.44 -13.96 -34.54
CA ILE A 478 0.35 -14.96 -34.53
C ILE A 478 -0.24 -15.12 -33.12
N ILE A 479 0.60 -15.18 -32.08
CA ILE A 479 0.15 -15.23 -30.67
C ILE A 479 -0.62 -13.95 -30.31
N ASN A 480 -0.17 -12.78 -30.77
CA ASN A 480 -0.87 -11.53 -30.54
C ASN A 480 -2.23 -11.49 -31.27
N TYR A 481 -2.32 -12.07 -32.46
CA TYR A 481 -3.59 -12.17 -33.19
C TYR A 481 -4.67 -12.91 -32.40
N THR A 482 -4.29 -13.88 -31.56
CA THR A 482 -5.26 -14.61 -30.72
C THR A 482 -5.88 -13.73 -29.63
N LYS A 483 -5.33 -12.54 -29.34
CA LYS A 483 -5.90 -11.58 -28.37
C LYS A 483 -7.13 -10.84 -28.90
N THR A 484 -7.41 -10.92 -30.21
CA THR A 484 -8.50 -10.18 -30.88
C THR A 484 -9.82 -10.95 -30.98
N SER A 485 -9.89 -12.18 -30.45
CA SER A 485 -11.00 -13.12 -30.71
C SER A 485 -12.26 -12.96 -29.86
N GLY A 486 -12.57 -11.75 -29.34
CA GLY A 486 -13.95 -11.37 -29.03
C GLY A 486 -14.67 -12.05 -27.85
N THR A 487 -13.99 -12.74 -26.93
CA THR A 487 -14.56 -13.18 -25.65
C THR A 487 -13.62 -12.83 -24.49
N VAL A 488 -14.22 -12.49 -23.34
CA VAL A 488 -13.70 -11.85 -22.12
C VAL A 488 -12.34 -12.37 -21.60
N TYR A 489 -11.25 -12.09 -22.31
CA TYR A 489 -9.89 -12.26 -21.80
C TYR A 489 -9.07 -11.03 -22.17
N ASN A 490 -8.93 -10.11 -21.21
CA ASN A 490 -8.05 -8.94 -21.26
C ASN A 490 -6.56 -9.37 -21.25
N ALA A 491 -6.12 -10.14 -22.25
CA ALA A 491 -4.74 -10.59 -22.42
C ALA A 491 -3.88 -9.58 -23.20
N GLN A 492 -4.34 -8.34 -23.36
CA GLN A 492 -3.63 -7.28 -24.07
C GLN A 492 -2.27 -6.91 -23.43
N ASN A 493 -2.10 -7.17 -22.13
CA ASN A 493 -0.95 -6.68 -21.33
C ASN A 493 0.21 -7.69 -21.17
N PHE A 494 0.17 -8.85 -21.82
CA PHE A 494 1.20 -9.91 -21.67
C PHE A 494 1.91 -10.20 -23.00
N GLU A 495 3.19 -10.60 -22.96
CA GLU A 495 4.01 -10.85 -24.16
C GLU A 495 3.52 -12.08 -24.94
N SER A 496 3.09 -13.11 -24.22
CA SER A 496 2.26 -14.22 -24.71
C SER A 496 0.84 -14.07 -24.15
N ALA A 497 -0.20 -14.49 -24.85
CA ALA A 497 -1.58 -14.14 -24.46
C ALA A 497 -2.02 -14.76 -23.11
N TYR A 498 -2.59 -15.97 -23.11
CA TYR A 498 -3.14 -16.62 -21.91
C TYR A 498 -2.10 -17.42 -21.08
N HIS A 499 -1.22 -18.21 -21.71
CA HIS A 499 -0.20 -19.00 -21.04
C HIS A 499 1.20 -18.44 -21.32
N SER A 500 2.10 -18.54 -20.32
CA SER A 500 3.53 -18.31 -20.52
C SER A 500 4.14 -19.42 -21.37
N LEU A 501 5.09 -19.06 -22.23
CA LEU A 501 5.64 -19.93 -23.26
C LEU A 501 7.15 -19.80 -23.34
N GLU A 502 7.79 -20.88 -23.74
CA GLU A 502 9.19 -20.88 -24.15
C GLU A 502 9.23 -21.04 -25.67
N ILE A 503 9.93 -20.15 -26.37
CA ILE A 503 10.12 -20.18 -27.83
C ILE A 503 11.62 -20.18 -28.11
N LYS A 504 12.15 -21.27 -28.69
CA LYS A 504 13.60 -21.49 -28.92
C LYS A 504 14.47 -21.23 -27.67
N GLY A 505 14.05 -21.69 -26.50
CA GLY A 505 14.79 -21.44 -25.26
C GLY A 505 14.57 -20.07 -24.63
N GLN A 506 13.81 -19.17 -25.28
CA GLN A 506 13.48 -17.85 -24.76
C GLN A 506 12.11 -17.86 -24.10
N TYR A 507 12.03 -17.33 -22.89
CA TYR A 507 10.80 -17.27 -22.11
C TYR A 507 9.98 -16.00 -22.42
N PHE A 508 8.68 -16.17 -22.60
CA PHE A 508 7.67 -15.13 -22.86
C PHE A 508 6.51 -15.26 -21.87
N ARG A 509 6.34 -14.26 -20.99
CA ARG A 509 5.34 -14.28 -19.91
C ARG A 509 3.92 -14.08 -20.46
N GLY A 510 3.03 -14.99 -20.10
CA GLY A 510 1.58 -14.91 -20.32
C GLY A 510 0.83 -14.65 -19.03
N GLN A 511 -0.51 -14.59 -19.05
CA GLN A 511 -1.29 -14.41 -17.82
C GLN A 511 -1.02 -15.51 -16.79
N ARG A 512 -0.97 -16.76 -17.23
CA ARG A 512 -0.88 -17.95 -16.37
C ARG A 512 0.46 -18.68 -16.55
N GLU A 513 0.94 -19.31 -15.47
CA GLU A 513 2.16 -20.13 -15.45
C GLU A 513 1.86 -21.63 -15.53
N PRO A 514 2.07 -22.30 -16.68
CA PRO A 514 1.82 -23.73 -16.81
C PRO A 514 2.62 -24.60 -15.84
N LEU A 515 3.91 -24.32 -15.65
CA LEU A 515 4.79 -25.11 -14.79
C LEU A 515 4.43 -24.96 -13.30
N GLU A 516 4.11 -23.76 -12.84
CA GLU A 516 3.62 -23.56 -11.47
C GLU A 516 2.25 -24.21 -11.26
N ARG A 517 1.36 -24.21 -12.27
CA ARG A 517 0.08 -24.93 -12.19
C ARG A 517 0.29 -26.44 -12.00
N LEU A 518 1.28 -27.02 -12.67
CA LEU A 518 1.59 -28.46 -12.60
C LEU A 518 2.42 -28.88 -11.38
N LYS A 519 3.05 -27.93 -10.68
CA LYS A 519 4.04 -28.19 -9.62
C LYS A 519 3.54 -29.09 -8.49
N ASN A 520 2.28 -28.95 -8.10
CA ASN A 520 1.66 -29.72 -7.02
C ASN A 520 0.95 -30.99 -7.52
N VAL A 521 0.84 -31.19 -8.84
CA VAL A 521 0.18 -32.35 -9.43
C VAL A 521 1.07 -33.57 -9.23
N ARG A 522 0.66 -34.47 -8.34
CA ARG A 522 1.38 -35.73 -8.04
C ARG A 522 1.16 -36.79 -9.12
N TYR A 523 1.53 -36.48 -10.35
CA TYR A 523 1.40 -37.36 -11.51
C TYR A 523 2.71 -37.39 -12.31
N ASN A 524 3.17 -38.58 -12.70
CA ASN A 524 4.37 -38.73 -13.52
C ASN A 524 4.04 -38.64 -15.01
N PHE A 525 4.38 -37.52 -15.63
CA PHE A 525 4.16 -37.25 -17.05
C PHE A 525 5.19 -37.88 -18.00
N ASN A 526 6.27 -38.47 -17.48
CA ASN A 526 7.34 -39.01 -18.33
C ASN A 526 6.84 -40.17 -19.20
N GLY A 527 7.02 -40.04 -20.52
CA GLY A 527 6.60 -41.04 -21.51
C GLY A 527 5.08 -41.24 -21.63
N LYS A 528 4.28 -40.30 -21.11
CA LYS A 528 2.81 -40.40 -21.12
C LYS A 528 2.19 -39.81 -22.38
N VAL A 529 0.98 -40.28 -22.70
CA VAL A 529 0.11 -39.68 -23.72
C VAL A 529 -0.92 -38.78 -23.04
N VAL A 530 -0.90 -37.49 -23.37
CA VAL A 530 -1.73 -36.45 -22.75
C VAL A 530 -2.70 -35.88 -23.77
N LEU A 531 -3.99 -35.87 -23.46
CA LEU A 531 -5.02 -35.18 -24.23
C LEU A 531 -5.44 -33.91 -23.50
N ASP A 532 -5.31 -32.74 -24.12
CA ASP A 532 -5.70 -31.45 -23.55
C ASP A 532 -6.96 -30.91 -24.25
N ILE A 533 -8.11 -30.98 -23.56
CA ILE A 533 -9.42 -30.57 -24.08
C ILE A 533 -9.64 -29.11 -23.69
N GLY A 534 -9.84 -28.24 -24.69
CA GLY A 534 -9.84 -26.79 -24.49
C GLY A 534 -8.43 -26.25 -24.29
N CYS A 535 -7.48 -26.74 -25.09
CA CYS A 535 -6.04 -26.52 -24.87
C CYS A 535 -5.59 -25.06 -25.04
N ASN A 536 -6.46 -24.16 -25.50
CA ASN A 536 -6.10 -22.80 -25.89
C ASN A 536 -4.95 -22.87 -26.94
N MET A 537 -3.89 -22.08 -26.78
CA MET A 537 -2.69 -22.16 -27.62
C MET A 537 -1.73 -23.31 -27.25
N GLY A 538 -2.17 -24.29 -26.46
CA GLY A 538 -1.39 -25.48 -26.11
C GLY A 538 -0.37 -25.29 -24.99
N GLY A 539 -0.46 -24.22 -24.19
CA GLY A 539 0.57 -23.84 -23.21
C GLY A 539 0.95 -24.94 -22.20
N MET A 540 -0.02 -25.75 -21.77
CA MET A 540 0.25 -26.89 -20.87
C MET A 540 1.04 -28.00 -21.56
N LEU A 541 0.66 -28.34 -22.80
CA LEU A 541 1.36 -29.36 -23.61
C LEU A 541 2.76 -28.90 -24.03
N HIS A 542 2.94 -27.62 -24.39
CA HIS A 542 4.25 -27.05 -24.68
C HIS A 542 5.19 -27.13 -23.48
N ALA A 543 4.70 -26.81 -22.27
CA ALA A 543 5.48 -26.93 -21.04
C ALA A 543 5.85 -28.39 -20.67
N LEU A 544 5.10 -29.36 -21.20
CA LEU A 544 5.32 -30.79 -20.98
C LEU A 544 6.04 -31.50 -22.14
N ALA A 545 6.31 -30.80 -23.24
CA ALA A 545 6.78 -31.39 -24.50
C ALA A 545 8.02 -32.28 -24.34
N SER A 546 8.97 -31.88 -23.48
CA SER A 546 10.20 -32.65 -23.23
C SER A 546 10.02 -33.89 -22.36
N LYS A 547 8.85 -34.06 -21.72
CA LYS A 547 8.55 -35.16 -20.78
C LYS A 547 7.63 -36.20 -21.38
N ILE A 548 6.61 -35.78 -22.13
CA ILE A 548 5.53 -36.65 -22.61
C ILE A 548 5.91 -37.39 -23.89
N LYS A 549 5.34 -38.58 -24.09
CA LYS A 549 5.49 -39.36 -25.35
C LYS A 549 4.72 -38.70 -26.49
N LEU A 550 3.50 -38.26 -26.21
CA LEU A 550 2.60 -37.63 -27.19
C LEU A 550 1.66 -36.66 -26.46
N GLY A 551 1.48 -35.46 -27.00
CA GLY A 551 0.50 -34.49 -26.53
C GLY A 551 -0.48 -34.13 -27.64
N VAL A 552 -1.78 -34.30 -27.41
CA VAL A 552 -2.83 -33.92 -28.37
C VAL A 552 -3.68 -32.84 -27.73
N GLY A 553 -3.74 -31.65 -28.35
CA GLY A 553 -4.57 -30.54 -27.89
C GLY A 553 -5.72 -30.28 -28.85
N ILE A 554 -6.91 -30.02 -28.31
CA ILE A 554 -8.08 -29.63 -29.10
C ILE A 554 -8.73 -28.35 -28.56
N ASP A 555 -9.13 -27.47 -29.46
CA ASP A 555 -9.84 -26.21 -29.13
C ASP A 555 -10.72 -25.81 -30.32
N TYR A 556 -11.88 -25.19 -30.07
CA TYR A 556 -12.80 -24.76 -31.14
C TYR A 556 -12.26 -23.55 -31.91
N ASN A 557 -11.38 -22.75 -31.30
CA ASN A 557 -10.88 -21.53 -31.88
C ASN A 557 -9.65 -21.82 -32.76
N TYR A 558 -9.85 -21.84 -34.08
CA TYR A 558 -8.78 -22.06 -35.05
C TYR A 558 -7.61 -21.07 -34.91
N LYS A 559 -7.82 -19.85 -34.40
CA LYS A 559 -6.72 -18.88 -34.17
C LYS A 559 -5.78 -19.36 -33.07
N LEU A 560 -6.33 -19.91 -31.98
CA LEU A 560 -5.54 -20.49 -30.89
C LEU A 560 -4.77 -21.72 -31.36
N ILE A 561 -5.40 -22.57 -32.17
CA ILE A 561 -4.76 -23.74 -32.77
C ILE A 561 -3.65 -23.36 -33.77
N ASN A 562 -3.85 -22.32 -34.57
CA ASN A 562 -2.80 -21.78 -35.45
C ASN A 562 -1.59 -21.28 -34.64
N ALA A 563 -1.81 -20.61 -33.50
CA ALA A 563 -0.74 -20.22 -32.59
C ALA A 563 -0.05 -21.45 -31.98
N ALA A 564 -0.80 -22.45 -31.51
CA ALA A 564 -0.27 -23.69 -30.95
C ALA A 564 0.65 -24.43 -31.94
N ASN A 565 0.21 -24.55 -33.20
CA ASN A 565 0.99 -25.17 -34.28
C ASN A 565 2.21 -24.34 -34.68
N SER A 566 2.13 -23.00 -34.59
CA SER A 566 3.28 -22.12 -34.84
C SER A 566 4.35 -22.28 -33.76
N ILE A 567 3.95 -22.32 -32.48
CA ILE A 567 4.84 -22.57 -31.32
C ILE A 567 5.46 -23.97 -31.43
N LYS A 568 4.66 -24.98 -31.79
CA LYS A 568 5.15 -26.35 -32.03
C LYS A 568 6.26 -26.37 -33.09
N SER A 569 6.01 -25.71 -34.22
CA SER A 569 6.93 -25.70 -35.36
C SER A 569 8.25 -25.03 -35.02
N ILE A 570 8.20 -23.88 -34.34
CA ILE A 570 9.41 -23.13 -33.99
C ILE A 570 10.24 -23.80 -32.89
N ASN A 571 9.61 -24.59 -32.01
CA ASN A 571 10.27 -25.35 -30.95
C ASN A 571 10.71 -26.77 -31.38
N ASN A 572 10.37 -27.19 -32.60
CA ASN A 572 10.59 -28.55 -33.09
C ASN A 572 9.95 -29.65 -32.19
N SER A 573 8.79 -29.36 -31.60
CA SER A 573 8.06 -30.29 -30.72
C SER A 573 7.25 -31.32 -31.53
N ALA A 574 7.94 -32.26 -32.17
CA ALA A 574 7.32 -33.24 -33.08
C ALA A 574 6.28 -34.14 -32.41
N ASN A 575 6.37 -34.32 -31.09
CA ASN A 575 5.46 -35.12 -30.28
C ASN A 575 4.16 -34.39 -29.88
N LEU A 576 3.93 -33.15 -30.33
CA LEU A 576 2.69 -32.43 -30.08
C LEU A 576 1.80 -32.39 -31.32
N GLN A 577 0.48 -32.41 -31.15
CA GLN A 577 -0.51 -32.31 -32.22
C GLN A 577 -1.66 -31.41 -31.75
N PHE A 578 -2.12 -30.51 -32.62
CA PHE A 578 -3.17 -29.55 -32.28
C PHE A 578 -4.23 -29.50 -33.38
N TYR A 579 -5.49 -29.69 -33.00
CA TYR A 579 -6.62 -29.75 -33.91
C TYR A 579 -7.71 -28.76 -33.52
N THR A 580 -8.34 -28.16 -34.53
CA THR A 580 -9.58 -27.42 -34.33
C THR A 580 -10.72 -28.42 -34.20
N PHE A 581 -11.47 -28.36 -33.11
CA PHE A 581 -12.58 -29.27 -32.83
C PHE A 581 -13.61 -28.57 -31.96
N ASN A 582 -14.85 -28.48 -32.43
CA ASN A 582 -15.95 -27.92 -31.66
C ASN A 582 -16.65 -29.00 -30.82
N LEU A 583 -16.48 -28.92 -29.50
CA LEU A 583 -17.04 -29.88 -28.55
C LEU A 583 -18.58 -29.95 -28.55
N GLU A 584 -19.28 -28.90 -28.97
CA GLU A 584 -20.75 -28.85 -28.97
C GLU A 584 -21.37 -29.21 -30.33
N GLU A 585 -20.66 -29.00 -31.42
CA GLU A 585 -21.19 -29.16 -32.78
C GLU A 585 -20.73 -30.45 -33.46
N GLU A 586 -19.60 -31.03 -33.03
CA GLU A 586 -19.00 -32.20 -33.66
C GLU A 586 -19.20 -33.48 -32.84
N ASN A 587 -19.16 -34.63 -33.51
CA ASN A 587 -19.27 -35.92 -32.84
C ASN A 587 -18.03 -36.18 -31.97
N LEU A 588 -18.22 -36.20 -30.64
CA LEU A 588 -17.15 -36.44 -29.65
C LEU A 588 -16.36 -37.73 -29.88
N ASP A 589 -16.91 -38.73 -30.57
CA ASP A 589 -16.17 -39.96 -30.91
C ASP A 589 -15.02 -39.75 -31.88
N LEU A 590 -15.04 -38.66 -32.66
CA LEU A 590 -13.94 -38.28 -33.55
C LEU A 590 -12.65 -37.95 -32.80
N ILE A 591 -12.73 -37.56 -31.51
CA ILE A 591 -11.55 -37.28 -30.68
C ILE A 591 -10.61 -38.50 -30.63
N ASN A 592 -11.15 -39.73 -30.67
CA ASN A 592 -10.34 -40.96 -30.71
C ASN A 592 -9.39 -40.99 -31.93
N HIS A 593 -9.80 -40.42 -33.06
CA HIS A 593 -9.06 -40.48 -34.32
C HIS A 593 -7.96 -39.42 -34.42
N PHE A 594 -7.91 -38.45 -33.51
CA PHE A 594 -6.79 -37.51 -33.38
C PHE A 594 -5.63 -38.07 -32.57
N ILE A 595 -5.80 -39.24 -31.95
CA ILE A 595 -4.85 -39.80 -30.99
C ILE A 595 -4.20 -41.03 -31.63
N PHE A 596 -3.02 -40.83 -32.23
CA PHE A 596 -2.26 -41.93 -32.84
C PHE A 596 -1.46 -42.72 -31.77
N SER A 597 -2.19 -43.27 -30.80
CA SER A 597 -1.68 -44.10 -29.71
C SER A 597 -2.78 -45.04 -29.22
N ASP A 598 -2.42 -46.26 -28.82
CA ASP A 598 -3.36 -47.27 -28.31
C ASP A 598 -4.08 -46.86 -27.02
N LYS A 599 -3.55 -45.87 -26.31
CA LYS A 599 -4.14 -45.33 -25.07
C LYS A 599 -3.79 -43.87 -24.83
N VAL A 600 -4.67 -43.20 -24.07
CA VAL A 600 -4.42 -41.92 -23.40
C VAL A 600 -4.18 -42.19 -21.92
N ASP A 601 -3.07 -41.69 -21.36
CA ASP A 601 -2.76 -41.89 -19.95
C ASP A 601 -3.49 -40.89 -19.05
N ILE A 602 -3.66 -39.64 -19.50
CA ILE A 602 -4.34 -38.58 -18.77
C ILE A 602 -4.99 -37.55 -19.71
N CYS A 603 -6.21 -37.13 -19.38
CA CYS A 603 -6.88 -36.00 -20.01
C CYS A 603 -6.71 -34.74 -19.15
N PHE A 604 -6.58 -33.56 -19.77
CA PHE A 604 -6.71 -32.26 -19.13
C PHE A 604 -8.07 -31.66 -19.53
N LEU A 605 -8.79 -31.14 -18.56
CA LEU A 605 -10.04 -30.38 -18.75
C LEU A 605 -10.00 -29.20 -17.78
N LEU A 606 -9.34 -28.12 -18.19
CA LEU A 606 -8.98 -27.03 -17.31
C LEU A 606 -9.89 -25.81 -17.52
N ALA A 607 -10.87 -25.61 -16.63
CA ALA A 607 -11.82 -24.51 -16.66
C ALA A 607 -12.60 -24.39 -17.98
N VAL A 608 -13.06 -25.54 -18.50
CA VAL A 608 -13.82 -25.63 -19.76
C VAL A 608 -15.33 -25.67 -19.52
N CYS A 609 -15.81 -26.23 -18.41
CA CYS A 609 -17.22 -26.60 -18.23
C CYS A 609 -18.22 -25.44 -18.32
N VAL A 610 -17.85 -24.23 -17.91
CA VAL A 610 -18.74 -23.05 -18.04
C VAL A 610 -18.86 -22.54 -19.49
N TRP A 611 -17.96 -22.93 -20.38
CA TRP A 611 -17.93 -22.47 -21.76
C TRP A 611 -18.77 -23.32 -22.72
N ILE A 612 -19.25 -24.50 -22.28
CA ILE A 612 -19.99 -25.45 -23.12
C ILE A 612 -21.20 -26.00 -22.37
N LYS A 613 -22.31 -26.22 -23.06
CA LYS A 613 -23.54 -26.75 -22.48
C LYS A 613 -23.48 -28.25 -22.24
N ASN A 614 -22.76 -28.99 -23.09
CA ASN A 614 -22.63 -30.46 -23.03
C ASN A 614 -21.45 -30.94 -22.17
N TRP A 615 -21.01 -30.15 -21.16
CA TRP A 615 -19.82 -30.47 -20.35
C TRP A 615 -19.89 -31.85 -19.66
N LYS A 616 -21.08 -32.34 -19.32
CA LYS A 616 -21.31 -33.68 -18.75
C LYS A 616 -20.94 -34.79 -19.74
N GLU A 617 -21.31 -34.63 -21.00
CA GLU A 617 -20.95 -35.57 -22.07
C GLU A 617 -19.44 -35.54 -22.32
N VAL A 618 -18.82 -34.36 -22.29
CA VAL A 618 -17.37 -34.21 -22.42
C VAL A 618 -16.60 -34.87 -21.26
N ILE A 619 -17.06 -34.72 -20.01
CA ILE A 619 -16.45 -35.44 -18.86
C ILE A 619 -16.59 -36.95 -19.03
N THR A 620 -17.77 -37.43 -19.45
CA THR A 620 -18.01 -38.85 -19.71
C THR A 620 -17.13 -39.38 -20.84
N LYS A 621 -16.94 -38.61 -21.90
CA LYS A 621 -16.04 -38.97 -23.00
C LYS A 621 -14.59 -39.00 -22.52
N ALA A 622 -14.13 -37.98 -21.79
CA ALA A 622 -12.79 -37.93 -21.22
C ALA A 622 -12.51 -39.12 -20.30
N SER A 623 -13.49 -39.54 -19.50
CA SER A 623 -13.36 -40.71 -18.64
C SER A 623 -13.24 -42.00 -19.44
N LYS A 624 -13.96 -42.16 -20.55
CA LYS A 624 -13.81 -43.31 -21.45
C LYS A 624 -12.44 -43.35 -22.14
N LEU A 625 -11.87 -42.18 -22.45
CA LEU A 625 -10.58 -42.04 -23.15
C LEU A 625 -9.36 -42.32 -22.26
N ALA A 626 -9.38 -41.85 -21.01
CA ALA A 626 -8.23 -41.94 -20.12
C ALA A 626 -8.62 -42.39 -18.69
N PRO A 627 -7.75 -43.15 -18.00
CA PRO A 627 -7.99 -43.53 -16.62
C PRO A 627 -7.78 -42.38 -15.61
N ASN A 628 -7.11 -41.30 -16.02
CA ASN A 628 -6.84 -40.13 -15.18
C ASN A 628 -7.33 -38.84 -15.85
N LEU A 629 -7.75 -37.88 -15.04
CA LEU A 629 -8.16 -36.53 -15.48
C LEU A 629 -7.56 -35.47 -14.56
N LEU A 630 -6.87 -34.49 -15.13
CA LEU A 630 -6.54 -33.24 -14.45
C LEU A 630 -7.66 -32.23 -14.75
N PHE A 631 -8.40 -31.85 -13.71
CA PHE A 631 -9.61 -31.04 -13.83
C PHE A 631 -9.46 -29.72 -13.08
N GLU A 632 -9.77 -28.60 -13.72
CA GLU A 632 -9.90 -27.29 -13.04
C GLU A 632 -11.36 -26.85 -13.07
N SER A 633 -11.94 -26.64 -11.88
CA SER A 633 -13.30 -26.15 -11.74
C SER A 633 -13.40 -24.67 -12.13
N ASN A 634 -14.55 -24.26 -12.66
CA ASN A 634 -14.83 -22.86 -12.96
C ASN A 634 -16.31 -22.50 -12.81
N GLY A 635 -16.60 -21.20 -12.64
CA GLY A 635 -17.95 -20.68 -12.42
C GLY A 635 -18.25 -20.38 -10.95
N THR A 636 -19.52 -20.17 -10.63
CA THR A 636 -20.00 -19.94 -9.26
C THR A 636 -19.75 -21.16 -8.37
N ALA A 637 -19.78 -20.99 -7.04
CA ALA A 637 -19.60 -22.10 -6.10
C ALA A 637 -20.55 -23.27 -6.40
N GLN A 638 -21.82 -22.97 -6.69
CA GLN A 638 -22.83 -23.96 -7.07
C GLN A 638 -22.47 -24.72 -8.36
N GLN A 639 -21.97 -24.02 -9.39
CA GLN A 639 -21.53 -24.66 -10.64
C GLN A 639 -20.31 -25.56 -10.41
N GLN A 640 -19.37 -25.13 -9.58
CA GLN A 640 -18.20 -25.92 -9.23
C GLN A 640 -18.58 -27.17 -8.43
N ASP A 641 -19.54 -27.07 -7.51
CA ASP A 641 -20.07 -28.21 -6.76
C ASP A 641 -20.81 -29.21 -7.68
N GLU A 642 -21.57 -28.73 -8.66
CA GLU A 642 -22.22 -29.59 -9.66
C GLU A 642 -21.18 -30.35 -10.51
N GLN A 643 -20.13 -29.66 -10.96
CA GLN A 643 -19.02 -30.28 -11.69
C GLN A 643 -18.35 -31.38 -10.87
N LEU A 644 -18.06 -31.10 -9.58
CA LEU A 644 -17.43 -32.07 -8.69
C LEU A 644 -18.32 -33.27 -8.38
N ASN A 645 -19.63 -33.08 -8.26
CA ASN A 645 -20.56 -34.19 -8.04
C ASN A 645 -20.62 -35.09 -9.28
N TYR A 646 -20.67 -34.53 -10.49
CA TYR A 646 -20.68 -35.33 -11.72
C TYR A 646 -19.34 -36.05 -11.98
N LEU A 647 -18.23 -35.49 -11.52
CA LEU A 647 -16.93 -36.19 -11.58
C LEU A 647 -16.92 -37.47 -10.74
N LYS A 648 -17.64 -37.52 -9.61
CA LYS A 648 -17.73 -38.72 -8.74
C LYS A 648 -18.46 -39.88 -9.43
N ASP A 649 -19.35 -39.59 -10.38
CA ASP A 649 -20.03 -40.61 -11.18
C ASP A 649 -19.08 -41.28 -12.20
N ASN A 650 -17.96 -40.61 -12.52
CA ASN A 650 -17.03 -41.03 -13.58
C ASN A 650 -15.66 -41.50 -13.06
N TYR A 651 -15.24 -41.03 -11.88
CA TYR A 651 -13.94 -41.31 -11.27
C TYR A 651 -14.11 -41.71 -9.80
N LYS A 652 -13.32 -42.70 -9.35
CA LYS A 652 -13.41 -43.23 -7.98
C LYS A 652 -12.65 -42.40 -6.97
N ILE A 653 -11.57 -41.74 -7.40
CA ILE A 653 -10.70 -40.93 -6.56
C ILE A 653 -10.69 -39.53 -7.15
N ILE A 654 -10.93 -38.52 -6.31
CA ILE A 654 -10.83 -37.10 -6.67
C ILE A 654 -9.97 -36.44 -5.59
N THR A 655 -8.73 -36.13 -5.95
CA THR A 655 -7.77 -35.50 -5.05
C THR A 655 -7.70 -34.02 -5.36
N LEU A 656 -7.99 -33.17 -4.38
CA LEU A 656 -7.73 -31.75 -4.50
C LEU A 656 -6.20 -31.52 -4.55
N VAL A 657 -5.75 -30.84 -5.60
CA VAL A 657 -4.36 -30.46 -5.81
C VAL A 657 -4.11 -29.04 -5.31
N ASN A 658 -4.94 -28.08 -5.73
CA ASN A 658 -4.84 -26.68 -5.30
C ASN A 658 -6.23 -26.13 -4.95
N GLU A 659 -6.36 -25.51 -3.76
CA GLU A 659 -7.58 -24.82 -3.31
C GLU A 659 -7.87 -23.50 -4.06
N CYS A 660 -6.89 -22.98 -4.80
CA CYS A 660 -7.03 -21.80 -5.64
C CYS A 660 -6.03 -21.83 -6.82
N SER A 661 -6.27 -20.98 -7.83
CA SER A 661 -5.39 -20.77 -8.98
C SER A 661 -4.18 -19.89 -8.60
N PHE A 662 -3.18 -20.48 -7.94
CA PHE A 662 -1.95 -19.79 -7.54
C PHE A 662 -1.21 -19.14 -8.73
N ASP A 663 -1.32 -19.73 -9.91
CA ASP A 663 -0.68 -19.31 -11.17
C ASP A 663 -1.37 -18.14 -11.89
N ASP A 664 -2.60 -17.78 -11.50
CA ASP A 664 -3.37 -16.69 -12.11
C ASP A 664 -3.38 -15.46 -11.19
N PRO A 665 -2.80 -14.32 -11.60
CA PRO A 665 -2.79 -13.11 -10.77
C PRO A 665 -4.16 -12.42 -10.67
N ARG A 666 -5.18 -12.83 -11.45
CA ARG A 666 -6.47 -12.15 -11.58
C ARG A 666 -7.63 -12.89 -10.93
N ASP A 667 -7.75 -14.18 -11.23
CA ASP A 667 -8.85 -15.02 -10.74
C ASP A 667 -8.26 -16.09 -9.81
N LYS A 668 -8.65 -16.07 -8.53
CA LYS A 668 -8.22 -17.04 -7.51
C LYS A 668 -9.30 -18.06 -7.16
N SER A 669 -10.46 -18.05 -7.83
CA SER A 669 -11.64 -18.82 -7.44
C SER A 669 -11.64 -20.28 -7.88
N ARG A 670 -10.69 -20.67 -8.74
CA ARG A 670 -10.66 -21.99 -9.40
C ARG A 670 -9.88 -23.02 -8.59
N LYS A 671 -10.40 -24.24 -8.52
CA LYS A 671 -9.75 -25.35 -7.80
C LYS A 671 -9.26 -26.40 -8.78
N LEU A 672 -8.07 -26.94 -8.52
CA LEU A 672 -7.44 -27.95 -9.37
C LEU A 672 -7.55 -29.32 -8.69
N PHE A 673 -7.98 -30.33 -9.44
CA PHE A 673 -8.19 -31.71 -8.98
C PHE A 673 -7.49 -32.71 -9.90
N LEU A 674 -7.00 -33.79 -9.30
CA LEU A 674 -6.55 -34.99 -10.00
C LEU A 674 -7.57 -36.12 -9.74
N CYS A 675 -8.18 -36.62 -10.81
CA CYS A 675 -9.21 -37.64 -10.75
C CYS A 675 -8.69 -38.97 -11.35
N GLU A 676 -9.01 -40.11 -10.72
CA GLU A 676 -8.49 -41.43 -11.10
C GLU A 676 -9.59 -42.52 -11.07
N LYS A 677 -9.57 -43.45 -12.04
CA LYS A 677 -10.49 -44.59 -12.11
C LYS A 677 -10.17 -45.74 -11.14
N SER A 678 -8.91 -45.90 -10.73
CA SER A 678 -8.46 -46.93 -9.80
C SER A 678 -7.20 -46.50 -9.03
N PHE A 679 -6.95 -47.11 -7.86
CA PHE A 679 -5.75 -46.87 -7.07
C PHE A 679 -4.49 -47.32 -7.84
N ASN A 680 -3.65 -46.38 -8.28
CA ASN A 680 -2.28 -46.70 -8.69
C ASN A 680 -1.40 -46.81 -7.44
N CYS A 681 -1.16 -48.04 -7.01
CA CYS A 681 -0.25 -48.36 -5.91
C CYS A 681 1.20 -48.13 -6.33
N SER A 682 1.67 -46.88 -6.35
CA SER A 682 3.08 -46.57 -6.60
C SER A 682 3.62 -45.34 -5.88
N THR A 683 3.04 -44.92 -4.75
CA THR A 683 3.70 -43.97 -3.84
C THR A 683 3.26 -44.16 -2.38
N LYS A 684 3.69 -45.26 -1.75
CA LYS A 684 3.81 -45.32 -0.28
C LYS A 684 5.26 -45.13 0.10
N LYS A 685 5.64 -43.90 0.46
CA LYS A 685 6.67 -43.65 1.47
C LYS A 685 6.20 -42.50 2.38
N THR A 686 5.62 -42.94 3.50
CA THR A 686 5.70 -42.37 4.85
C THR A 686 5.53 -40.86 5.01
N LEU A 687 4.39 -40.45 5.54
CA LEU A 687 4.30 -39.34 6.49
C LEU A 687 3.42 -39.79 7.66
N ASP A 688 4.11 -40.17 8.73
CA ASP A 688 3.56 -40.44 10.05
C ASP A 688 3.11 -39.10 10.65
N ALA A 689 1.80 -38.94 10.83
CA ALA A 689 1.17 -37.70 11.30
C ALA A 689 1.31 -37.48 12.83
N SER A 690 2.14 -38.26 13.51
CA SER A 690 2.31 -38.20 14.96
C SER A 690 3.46 -37.29 15.45
N LYS A 691 4.20 -36.59 14.56
CA LYS A 691 5.38 -35.78 14.94
C LYS A 691 5.37 -34.29 14.61
N LEU A 692 4.26 -33.71 14.16
CA LEU A 692 4.14 -32.25 14.05
C LEU A 692 2.98 -31.77 14.91
N GLY A 693 3.32 -31.34 16.13
CA GLY A 693 2.40 -30.61 16.99
C GLY A 693 1.98 -29.30 16.32
N LEU A 694 0.78 -29.29 15.74
CA LEU A 694 0.08 -28.09 15.34
C LEU A 694 -1.30 -28.13 15.98
N LYS A 695 -1.41 -27.44 17.13
CA LYS A 695 -2.70 -27.05 17.69
C LYS A 695 -3.38 -26.14 16.67
N ASN A 696 -4.59 -26.50 16.29
CA ASN A 696 -5.52 -25.62 15.61
C ASN A 696 -5.80 -24.39 16.48
N THR A 697 -5.37 -23.22 16.04
CA THR A 697 -5.95 -21.94 16.46
C THR A 697 -6.30 -21.13 15.22
N VAL A 698 -7.59 -20.99 14.99
CA VAL A 698 -8.22 -20.08 14.03
C VAL A 698 -7.78 -18.65 14.35
N PRO A 699 -7.22 -17.86 13.41
CA PRO A 699 -7.02 -16.44 13.64
C PRO A 699 -8.36 -15.71 13.46
N GLN A 700 -8.92 -15.24 14.58
CA GLN A 700 -9.90 -14.15 14.55
C GLN A 700 -9.30 -12.95 13.83
N LYS A 701 -10.07 -12.35 12.92
CA LYS A 701 -9.83 -11.01 12.38
C LYS A 701 -9.61 -10.04 13.54
N LYS A 702 -8.38 -9.57 13.75
CA LYS A 702 -8.09 -8.37 14.52
C LYS A 702 -7.72 -7.25 13.55
N GLY A 703 -8.33 -6.10 13.77
CA GLY A 703 -8.20 -4.90 12.96
C GLY A 703 -6.76 -4.42 12.83
N ARG A 704 -6.53 -3.67 11.74
CA ARG A 704 -5.33 -2.86 11.54
C ARG A 704 -5.10 -1.96 12.76
N PRO A 705 -3.88 -1.90 13.33
CA PRO A 705 -3.49 -0.77 14.17
C PRO A 705 -3.23 0.44 13.28
N ALA A 706 -3.56 1.62 13.83
CA ALA A 706 -3.50 2.95 13.21
C ALA A 706 -2.07 3.45 12.95
#